data_AF-A0A9E0LHM2-F1
#
_entry.id   AF-A0A9E0LHM2-F1
#
_cell.length_a   1.000
_cell.length_b   1.000
_cell.length_c   1.000
_cell.angle_alpha   90.00
_cell.angle_beta   90.00
_cell.angle_gamma   90.00
#
_symmetry.space_group_name_H-M   'P 1'
#
loop_
_entity.id
_entity.type
_entity.pdbx_description
1 polymer ?
#
loop_
_entity_poly.entity_id
_entity_poly.type
_entity_poly.pdbx_seq_one_letter_code
_entity_poly.pdbx_strand_id
1 'polypeptide(L)'
;MITAENLEKFVEQNGTAVVLQTLKSMSEEERVALRATAIRTVEFFRFREIVARPSIPELRAANGIIDDANWNQTKEWYESAKAIVLYCCDLQELKAAGPNGLPGPDTALQVLRERKPAWLDKWCSITLRLWPTEYWHTIVELEKFCKTELKHTLDYYQALALGLPSRSDMEKFINDSPALKKEFYKFLASPTTIRAMAAPSAVLRPIESNNLLRFMSASLSDTTNLDEHPKRWIRCITNLVEQGTLDRKLIVNLSFQALANAAEEATKRTASYLPKESIAEFLCLLNDTLCPDKDAYLAKYASLLGAANSEVSVYATNAFLDTKATDLPLDDIFSNLPLAFHNRDKAPAAAAIGLLRKLASTSCAPSEAIGLAAIDAFNHRSKAIHKDAIKLLEKYELYKNDSTQMKLLASLDLLEGINRSSAAKLLTSSNQQQGAKTQLPPEETPGSADEDTTVFYAPAKLHFKYMELSGITSLCDASLSTSKEGLASAAIAPVNLVSMDGPRLHADQRINLVETVDDLVFLLSAHLNRAPSALQLELILDGIARLWKIRDSNFEEKTQSLRHTLEQIDSLTQEPIGSSAMGRLGHLWLAGDKADATKLRFGNTPLASRCYSLAERMHAGLVLPMLATPTHSGGWLDPLVLVRRLKDYQDQGRLVDADQASGWQKLIQNTIKAFTKPKDDYSNDDAEFIQALLRLAPDGRTVALEEARSITGLAGKTLRFALGEGDITEIDKPPFAVAAFRSHTPRGTCPNLADNSWPHLPDVVYPAVYTYNSDAIVKFTNDRYKIIALRLPDFLTIKQVGHASASLQNSFERFGEGIEANRDETKFVMYPQHLTPTLKIHGIFRNSNLDDWSLDWLQNKEPLLARMAKNILHNINSIGNDWQDDYSILFDPDFPLDENGSWLLSLALVAKHDDVRRLTLDVLVAAVEENRVNAAKTGENIALLLEHKFTILRWTKSFRELARISQLHALFTWQVLIALLEKVGPSCPIGFTELLLELKEEYGFGVTAVALEQLKQVSGSGKAATLAKKLVADGTHWSKTGPLNEAAKQSFASRVARVERWQRSQYFVDKLN
;
A
#
# COMPACT_ATOMS: atom_id res chain seq x y z
N MET A 1 29.56 -18.28 44.33
CA MET A 1 30.25 -17.51 43.27
C MET A 1 29.48 -17.69 41.98
N ILE A 2 29.32 -16.62 41.21
CA ILE A 2 28.73 -16.69 39.87
C ILE A 2 29.81 -17.26 38.94
N THR A 3 29.42 -18.21 38.10
CA THR A 3 30.26 -18.86 37.08
C THR A 3 29.47 -18.91 35.78
N ALA A 4 30.16 -19.14 34.66
CA ALA A 4 29.51 -19.33 33.37
C ALA A 4 28.48 -20.48 33.38
N GLU A 5 28.66 -21.49 34.23
CA GLU A 5 27.79 -22.68 34.30
C GLU A 5 26.52 -22.47 35.12
N ASN A 6 26.51 -21.50 36.05
CA ASN A 6 25.39 -21.27 36.96
C ASN A 6 24.69 -19.91 36.80
N LEU A 7 25.07 -19.12 35.79
CA LEU A 7 24.59 -17.75 35.59
C LEU A 7 23.06 -17.65 35.45
N GLU A 8 22.45 -18.55 34.67
CA GLU A 8 20.99 -18.57 34.46
C GLU A 8 20.25 -18.85 35.77
N LYS A 9 20.65 -19.91 36.49
CA LYS A 9 20.07 -20.26 37.79
C LYS A 9 20.26 -19.15 38.83
N PHE A 10 21.39 -18.45 38.77
CA PHE A 10 21.65 -17.31 39.64
C PHE A 10 20.66 -16.16 39.37
N VAL A 11 20.37 -15.85 38.11
CA VAL A 11 19.36 -14.83 37.74
C VAL A 11 17.95 -15.25 38.17
N GLU A 12 17.57 -16.53 38.00
CA GLU A 12 16.25 -17.01 38.43
C GLU A 12 16.02 -16.83 39.94
N GLN A 13 17.07 -17.04 40.73
CA GLN A 13 17.01 -17.05 42.18
C GLN A 13 17.15 -15.67 42.83
N ASN A 14 17.57 -14.65 42.06
CA ASN A 14 17.96 -13.36 42.60
C ASN A 14 17.42 -12.21 41.75
N GLY A 15 16.85 -11.20 42.41
CA GLY A 15 16.40 -9.98 41.74
C GLY A 15 17.56 -9.08 41.29
N THR A 16 17.22 -8.06 40.49
CA THR A 16 18.21 -7.18 39.82
C THR A 16 19.21 -6.57 40.81
N ALA A 17 18.76 -6.16 42.00
CA ALA A 17 19.63 -5.55 43.02
C ALA A 17 20.73 -6.50 43.53
N VAL A 18 20.41 -7.77 43.77
CA VAL A 18 21.37 -8.78 44.27
C VAL A 18 22.37 -9.13 43.17
N VAL A 19 21.90 -9.21 41.92
CA VAL A 19 22.75 -9.42 40.75
C VAL A 19 23.79 -8.30 40.62
N LEU A 20 23.34 -7.03 40.68
CA LEU A 20 24.23 -5.86 40.61
C LEU A 20 25.26 -5.83 41.74
N GLN A 21 24.84 -6.07 42.98
CA GLN A 21 25.74 -6.10 44.14
C GLN A 21 26.80 -7.19 44.00
N THR A 22 26.44 -8.34 43.43
CA THR A 22 27.37 -9.45 43.22
C THR A 22 28.37 -9.11 42.11
N LEU A 23 27.92 -8.61 40.96
CA LEU A 23 28.79 -8.19 39.86
C LEU A 23 29.79 -7.11 40.28
N LYS A 24 29.37 -6.18 41.15
CA LYS A 24 30.22 -5.14 41.72
C LYS A 24 31.39 -5.69 42.54
N SER A 25 31.18 -6.81 43.22
CA SER A 25 32.23 -7.46 44.02
C SER A 25 33.22 -8.28 43.17
N MET A 26 32.90 -8.53 41.89
CA MET A 26 33.75 -9.31 40.99
C MET A 26 34.88 -8.48 40.39
N SER A 27 36.03 -9.11 40.22
CA SER A 27 37.15 -8.59 39.43
C SER A 27 36.79 -8.49 37.94
N GLU A 28 37.52 -7.67 37.18
CA GLU A 28 37.28 -7.54 35.73
C GLU A 28 37.52 -8.87 35.00
N GLU A 29 38.50 -9.67 35.43
CA GLU A 29 38.79 -11.00 34.87
C GLU A 29 37.60 -11.97 35.02
N GLU A 30 36.98 -11.99 36.21
CA GLU A 30 35.79 -12.81 36.47
C GLU A 30 34.58 -12.34 35.64
N ARG A 31 34.43 -11.03 35.40
CA ARG A 31 33.36 -10.51 34.52
C ARG A 31 33.60 -10.85 33.06
N VAL A 32 34.85 -10.72 32.60
CA VAL A 32 35.23 -11.07 31.22
C VAL A 32 34.95 -12.54 30.93
N ALA A 33 35.16 -13.42 31.91
CA ALA A 33 34.83 -14.83 31.80
C ALA A 33 33.32 -15.11 31.62
N LEU A 34 32.44 -14.17 31.98
CA LEU A 34 30.98 -14.33 31.83
C LEU A 34 30.43 -13.86 30.47
N ARG A 35 31.18 -13.13 29.64
CA ARG A 35 30.66 -12.42 28.45
C ARG A 35 29.84 -13.29 27.49
N ALA A 36 30.40 -14.42 27.06
CA ALA A 36 29.76 -15.31 26.09
C ALA A 36 28.51 -15.99 26.67
N THR A 37 28.46 -16.19 27.98
CA THR A 37 27.29 -16.73 28.68
C THR A 37 26.25 -15.65 28.89
N ALA A 38 26.65 -14.43 29.26
CA ALA A 38 25.73 -13.30 29.49
C ALA A 38 24.84 -13.02 28.27
N ILE A 39 25.42 -13.02 27.06
CA ILE A 39 24.65 -12.84 25.81
C ILE A 39 23.66 -14.00 25.57
N ARG A 40 24.02 -15.24 25.89
CA ARG A 40 23.08 -16.37 25.78
C ARG A 40 21.97 -16.29 26.81
N THR A 41 22.33 -15.94 28.05
CA THR A 41 21.40 -15.79 29.17
C THR A 41 20.36 -14.72 28.87
N VAL A 42 20.73 -13.62 28.22
CA VAL A 42 19.76 -12.57 27.88
C VAL A 42 18.75 -13.00 26.82
N GLU A 43 19.15 -13.78 25.81
CA GLU A 43 18.22 -14.37 24.84
C GLU A 43 17.32 -15.44 25.48
N PHE A 44 17.85 -16.23 26.42
CA PHE A 44 17.07 -17.21 27.17
C PHE A 44 15.95 -16.55 27.98
N PHE A 45 16.26 -15.52 28.76
CA PHE A 45 15.25 -14.82 29.57
C PHE A 45 14.31 -13.95 28.74
N ARG A 46 14.78 -13.42 27.60
CA ARG A 46 13.89 -12.77 26.62
C ARG A 46 12.81 -13.73 26.14
N PHE A 47 13.19 -14.96 25.77
CA PHE A 47 12.23 -15.97 25.33
C PHE A 47 11.21 -16.28 26.42
N ARG A 48 11.65 -16.40 27.68
CA ARG A 48 10.74 -16.64 28.82
C ARG A 48 9.80 -15.46 29.09
N GLU A 49 10.28 -14.22 29.01
CA GLU A 49 9.41 -13.04 29.16
C GLU A 49 8.35 -12.99 28.07
N ILE A 50 8.73 -13.26 26.81
CA ILE A 50 7.79 -13.32 25.68
C ILE A 50 6.72 -14.40 25.92
N VAL A 51 7.12 -15.58 26.39
CA VAL A 51 6.20 -16.70 26.67
C VAL A 51 5.27 -16.40 27.85
N ALA A 52 5.75 -15.69 28.87
CA ALA A 52 4.96 -15.32 30.05
C ALA A 52 4.10 -14.07 29.83
N ARG A 53 4.24 -13.38 28.69
CA ARG A 53 3.57 -12.11 28.43
C ARG A 53 2.05 -12.30 28.26
N PRO A 54 1.21 -11.55 28.99
CA PRO A 54 -0.23 -11.56 28.78
C PRO A 54 -0.60 -11.07 27.37
N SER A 55 -1.69 -11.61 26.83
CA SER A 55 -2.17 -11.24 25.50
C SER A 55 -2.71 -9.79 25.45
N ILE A 56 -2.70 -9.16 24.26
CA ILE A 56 -3.24 -7.80 24.06
C ILE A 56 -4.71 -7.66 24.52
N PRO A 57 -5.60 -8.64 24.28
CA PRO A 57 -6.97 -8.62 24.81
C PRO A 57 -7.02 -8.59 26.34
N GLU A 58 -6.18 -9.38 27.02
CA GLU A 58 -6.09 -9.39 28.50
C GLU A 58 -5.58 -8.04 29.02
N LEU A 59 -4.55 -7.47 28.38
CA LEU A 59 -4.01 -6.14 28.72
C LEU A 59 -5.06 -5.03 28.58
N ARG A 60 -5.90 -5.09 27.53
CA ARG A 60 -6.99 -4.13 27.33
C ARG A 60 -8.12 -4.33 28.32
N ALA A 61 -8.48 -5.57 28.65
CA ALA A 61 -9.49 -5.88 29.66
C ALA A 61 -9.08 -5.39 31.06
N ALA A 62 -7.78 -5.38 31.34
CA ALA A 62 -7.20 -4.94 32.60
C ALA A 62 -6.82 -3.44 32.64
N ASN A 63 -7.22 -2.63 31.65
CA ASN A 63 -6.83 -1.22 31.51
C ASN A 63 -5.30 -0.99 31.60
N GLY A 64 -4.49 -1.94 31.12
CA GLY A 64 -3.03 -1.87 31.16
C GLY A 64 -2.40 -2.21 32.51
N ILE A 65 -3.20 -2.55 33.54
CA ILE A 65 -2.69 -2.95 34.86
C ILE A 65 -2.90 -4.46 35.00
N ILE A 66 -1.91 -5.24 34.56
CA ILE A 66 -1.86 -6.68 34.86
C ILE A 66 -0.83 -6.92 35.95
N ASP A 67 -1.29 -7.37 37.11
CA ASP A 67 -0.46 -7.91 38.17
C ASP A 67 -0.32 -9.44 38.00
N ASP A 68 0.36 -9.84 36.93
CA ASP A 68 0.71 -11.24 36.69
C ASP A 68 2.08 -11.48 37.30
N ALA A 69 2.11 -12.19 38.42
CA ALA A 69 3.31 -12.50 39.17
C ALA A 69 4.37 -13.22 38.31
N ASN A 70 3.96 -14.07 37.35
CA ASN A 70 4.88 -14.80 36.48
C ASN A 70 5.48 -13.88 35.41
N TRP A 71 4.68 -13.00 34.82
CA TRP A 71 5.21 -12.00 33.88
C TRP A 71 6.13 -10.98 34.57
N ASN A 72 5.73 -10.48 35.74
CA ASN A 72 6.55 -9.55 36.52
C ASN A 72 7.90 -10.17 36.93
N GLN A 73 7.89 -11.44 37.34
CA GLN A 73 9.10 -12.17 37.70
C GLN A 73 10.01 -12.43 36.48
N THR A 74 9.47 -12.88 35.35
CA THR A 74 10.26 -13.09 34.12
C THR A 74 10.80 -11.77 33.55
N LYS A 75 10.07 -10.67 33.69
CA LYS A 75 10.53 -9.32 33.36
C LYS A 75 11.71 -8.89 34.24
N GLU A 76 11.66 -9.16 35.54
CA GLU A 76 12.78 -8.88 36.45
C GLU A 76 14.02 -9.73 36.14
N TRP A 77 13.84 -11.00 35.78
CA TRP A 77 14.94 -11.85 35.32
C TRP A 77 15.57 -11.34 34.03
N TYR A 78 14.74 -10.93 33.07
CA TYR A 78 15.23 -10.36 31.83
C TYR A 78 16.00 -9.06 32.08
N GLU A 79 15.49 -8.19 32.96
CA GLU A 79 16.17 -6.97 33.38
C GLU A 79 17.54 -7.26 34.02
N SER A 80 17.60 -8.26 34.89
CA SER A 80 18.84 -8.73 35.53
C SER A 80 19.86 -9.27 34.51
N ALA A 81 19.40 -10.04 33.52
CA ALA A 81 20.26 -10.55 32.46
C ALA A 81 20.85 -9.42 31.60
N LYS A 82 20.06 -8.40 31.28
CA LYS A 82 20.54 -7.19 30.57
C LYS A 82 21.57 -6.42 31.39
N ALA A 83 21.37 -6.32 32.71
CA ALA A 83 22.33 -5.71 33.62
C ALA A 83 23.68 -6.46 33.61
N ILE A 84 23.65 -7.79 33.61
CA ILE A 84 24.87 -8.62 33.49
C ILE A 84 25.60 -8.36 32.17
N VAL A 85 24.86 -8.31 31.05
CA VAL A 85 25.43 -7.98 29.73
C VAL A 85 26.11 -6.62 29.76
N LEU A 86 25.44 -5.58 30.29
CA LEU A 86 26.02 -4.24 30.41
C LEU A 86 27.24 -4.18 31.35
N TYR A 87 27.30 -5.04 32.37
CA TYR A 87 28.43 -5.11 33.31
C TYR A 87 29.65 -5.85 32.76
N CYS A 88 29.43 -6.91 31.97
CA CYS A 88 30.49 -7.84 31.57
C CYS A 88 31.04 -7.59 30.16
N CYS A 89 30.19 -7.17 29.22
CA CYS A 89 30.52 -7.08 27.80
C CYS A 89 31.25 -5.79 27.45
N ASP A 90 31.99 -5.80 26.34
CA ASP A 90 32.51 -4.59 25.71
C ASP A 90 31.52 -3.96 24.71
N LEU A 91 31.90 -2.84 24.10
CA LEU A 91 31.01 -2.10 23.21
C LEU A 91 30.60 -2.88 21.95
N GLN A 92 31.47 -3.71 21.38
CA GLN A 92 31.14 -4.47 20.16
C GLN A 92 30.15 -5.57 20.47
N GLU A 93 30.35 -6.24 21.61
CA GLU A 93 29.43 -7.25 22.13
C GLU A 93 28.06 -6.64 22.48
N LEU A 94 28.04 -5.43 23.08
CA LEU A 94 26.79 -4.71 23.35
C LEU A 94 26.06 -4.32 22.06
N LYS A 95 26.78 -3.90 21.01
CA LYS A 95 26.19 -3.64 19.69
C LYS A 95 25.60 -4.90 19.06
N ALA A 96 26.29 -6.04 19.20
CA ALA A 96 25.83 -7.33 18.71
C ALA A 96 24.59 -7.83 19.47
N ALA A 97 24.52 -7.62 20.78
CA ALA A 97 23.34 -7.90 21.59
C ALA A 97 22.17 -6.95 21.28
N GLY A 98 22.45 -5.77 20.74
CA GLY A 98 21.43 -4.80 20.31
C GLY A 98 20.54 -4.35 21.47
N PRO A 99 19.22 -4.18 21.25
CA PRO A 99 18.26 -3.79 22.30
C PRO A 99 18.22 -4.78 23.46
N ASN A 100 18.52 -6.06 23.20
CA ASN A 100 18.43 -7.12 24.17
C ASN A 100 19.59 -7.04 25.18
N GLY A 101 20.62 -6.23 24.96
CA GLY A 101 21.70 -6.01 25.92
C GLY A 101 21.51 -4.79 26.84
N LEU A 102 20.39 -4.08 26.74
CA LEU A 102 20.21 -2.77 27.37
C LEU A 102 19.19 -2.82 28.53
N PRO A 103 19.68 -2.80 29.79
CA PRO A 103 18.80 -2.73 30.95
C PRO A 103 18.13 -1.36 31.01
N GLY A 104 16.97 -1.26 31.65
CA GLY A 104 16.23 -0.03 31.84
C GLY A 104 17.08 1.13 32.40
N PRO A 105 16.64 2.38 32.19
CA PRO A 105 17.47 3.58 32.37
C PRO A 105 18.14 3.70 33.74
N ASP A 106 17.45 3.35 34.82
CA ASP A 106 17.96 3.42 36.20
C ASP A 106 19.05 2.36 36.45
N THR A 107 18.81 1.14 35.99
CA THR A 107 19.78 0.05 36.08
C THR A 107 21.01 0.33 35.24
N ALA A 108 20.83 0.84 34.02
CA ALA A 108 21.94 1.29 33.18
C ALA A 108 22.76 2.41 33.85
N LEU A 109 22.09 3.39 34.46
CA LEU A 109 22.75 4.48 35.20
C LEU A 109 23.59 3.93 36.35
N GLN A 110 23.03 3.03 37.17
CA GLN A 110 23.74 2.42 38.29
C GLN A 110 24.98 1.65 37.81
N VAL A 111 24.84 0.79 36.79
CA VAL A 111 25.95 0.00 36.24
C VAL A 111 27.06 0.89 35.70
N LEU A 112 26.72 1.88 34.89
CA LEU A 112 27.71 2.71 34.20
C LEU A 112 28.41 3.70 35.14
N ARG A 113 27.72 4.19 36.18
CA ARG A 113 28.33 5.02 37.24
C ARG A 113 29.42 4.27 37.99
N GLU A 114 29.23 2.97 38.21
CA GLU A 114 30.20 2.13 38.90
C GLU A 114 31.33 1.68 37.97
N ARG A 115 30.99 1.18 36.77
CA ARG A 115 31.97 0.59 35.85
C ARG A 115 32.88 1.60 35.18
N LYS A 116 32.36 2.80 34.86
CA LYS A 116 33.07 3.88 34.14
C LYS A 116 33.93 3.38 32.95
N PRO A 117 33.35 2.62 32.02
CA PRO A 117 34.12 2.00 30.94
C PRO A 117 34.72 3.07 30.01
N ALA A 118 35.90 2.79 29.43
CA ALA A 118 36.56 3.69 28.48
C ALA A 118 35.74 3.98 27.20
N TRP A 119 34.71 3.17 26.93
CA TRP A 119 33.80 3.33 25.80
C TRP A 119 32.48 4.02 26.15
N LEU A 120 32.32 4.54 27.37
CA LEU A 120 31.09 5.16 27.87
C LEU A 120 30.50 6.18 26.89
N ASP A 121 31.31 7.11 26.38
CA ASP A 121 30.87 8.14 25.42
C ASP A 121 30.24 7.55 24.16
N LYS A 122 30.85 6.47 23.64
CA LYS A 122 30.35 5.80 22.42
C LYS A 122 29.03 5.10 22.71
N TRP A 123 28.89 4.48 23.89
CA TRP A 123 27.64 3.88 24.32
C TRP A 123 26.55 4.95 24.44
N CYS A 124 26.82 6.07 25.12
CA CYS A 124 25.86 7.17 25.24
C CYS A 124 25.38 7.66 23.86
N SER A 125 26.30 7.85 22.90
CA SER A 125 25.94 8.25 21.53
C SER A 125 25.05 7.22 20.82
N ILE A 126 25.34 5.93 20.93
CA ILE A 126 24.54 4.86 20.31
C ILE A 126 23.17 4.77 20.96
N THR A 127 23.10 4.82 22.29
CA THR A 127 21.86 4.70 23.04
C THR A 127 20.93 5.88 22.74
N LEU A 128 21.45 7.11 22.64
CA LEU A 128 20.63 8.29 22.29
C LEU A 128 20.06 8.21 20.87
N ARG A 129 20.79 7.60 19.95
CA ARG A 129 20.32 7.40 18.58
C ARG A 129 19.18 6.39 18.49
N LEU A 130 19.20 5.37 19.35
CA LEU A 130 18.28 4.24 19.28
C LEU A 130 17.10 4.34 20.26
N TRP A 131 17.31 4.98 21.43
CA TRP A 131 16.34 5.16 22.52
C TRP A 131 16.44 6.57 23.15
N PRO A 132 16.20 7.62 22.35
CA PRO A 132 16.37 9.01 22.80
C PRO A 132 15.48 9.39 23.98
N THR A 133 14.25 8.90 24.02
CA THR A 133 13.24 9.27 25.02
C THR A 133 13.48 8.61 26.37
N GLU A 134 13.99 7.39 26.38
CA GLU A 134 14.14 6.58 27.59
C GLU A 134 15.46 6.87 28.33
N TYR A 135 16.57 7.13 27.60
CA TYR A 135 17.91 7.15 28.22
C TYR A 135 18.57 8.53 28.32
N TRP A 136 17.95 9.60 27.81
CA TRP A 136 18.57 10.93 27.87
C TRP A 136 18.88 11.37 29.32
N HIS A 137 17.96 11.14 30.27
CA HIS A 137 18.15 11.51 31.67
C HIS A 137 19.31 10.72 32.30
N THR A 138 19.39 9.41 32.03
CA THR A 138 20.52 8.56 32.43
C THR A 138 21.84 9.13 31.93
N ILE A 139 21.89 9.60 30.70
CA ILE A 139 23.12 10.11 30.10
C ILE A 139 23.55 11.45 30.71
N VAL A 140 22.60 12.36 30.95
CA VAL A 140 22.84 13.61 31.69
C VAL A 140 23.38 13.34 33.10
N GLU A 141 22.80 12.36 33.78
CA GLU A 141 23.18 11.98 35.14
C GLU A 141 24.54 11.25 35.18
N LEU A 142 24.95 10.61 34.09
CA LEU A 142 26.30 10.07 33.90
C LEU A 142 27.32 11.17 33.70
N GLU A 143 27.01 12.21 32.92
CA GLU A 143 27.88 13.36 32.66
C GLU A 143 28.25 14.10 33.96
N LYS A 144 27.23 14.43 34.77
CA LYS A 144 27.41 15.08 36.09
C LYS A 144 28.30 14.26 37.02
N PHE A 145 28.14 12.94 37.01
CA PHE A 145 28.82 12.04 37.94
C PHE A 145 30.24 11.68 37.49
N CYS A 146 30.43 11.45 36.19
CA CYS A 146 31.70 10.98 35.65
C CYS A 146 32.71 12.12 35.43
N LYS A 147 32.26 13.39 35.46
CA LYS A 147 33.09 14.57 35.18
C LYS A 147 33.80 14.52 33.82
N THR A 148 33.31 13.68 32.91
CA THR A 148 33.75 13.59 31.53
C THR A 148 32.83 14.46 30.69
N GLU A 149 33.41 15.33 29.85
CA GLU A 149 32.65 16.00 28.80
C GLU A 149 32.25 14.95 27.76
N LEU A 150 31.05 14.40 27.91
CA LEU A 150 30.43 13.59 26.86
C LEU A 150 30.40 14.44 25.60
N LYS A 151 30.77 13.87 24.45
CA LYS A 151 30.64 14.59 23.18
C LYS A 151 29.17 14.90 22.92
N HIS A 152 28.82 16.19 22.98
CA HIS A 152 27.49 16.68 22.59
C HIS A 152 27.32 16.57 21.07
N THR A 153 26.94 15.38 20.63
CA THR A 153 26.62 15.07 19.24
C THR A 153 25.21 15.56 18.90
N LEU A 154 24.88 15.55 17.61
CA LEU A 154 23.54 15.87 17.13
C LEU A 154 22.45 15.01 17.78
N ASP A 155 22.75 13.72 17.98
CA ASP A 155 21.83 12.74 18.60
C ASP A 155 21.57 13.07 20.08
N TYR A 156 22.56 13.61 20.80
CA TYR A 156 22.40 14.08 22.18
C TYR A 156 21.38 15.21 22.26
N TYR A 157 21.51 16.20 21.39
CA TYR A 157 20.59 17.33 21.33
C TYR A 157 19.19 16.91 20.89
N GLN A 158 19.08 16.00 19.92
CA GLN A 158 17.81 15.46 19.49
C GLN A 158 17.10 14.70 20.62
N ALA A 159 17.82 13.87 21.36
CA ALA A 159 17.27 13.14 22.49
C ALA A 159 16.83 14.07 23.63
N LEU A 160 17.62 15.09 23.94
CA LEU A 160 17.23 16.13 24.89
C LEU A 160 15.95 16.85 24.46
N ALA A 161 15.81 17.13 23.16
CA ALA A 161 14.62 17.77 22.60
C ALA A 161 13.35 16.91 22.76
N LEU A 162 13.49 15.58 22.70
CA LEU A 162 12.39 14.61 22.80
C LEU A 162 12.06 14.21 24.25
N GLY A 163 13.05 14.20 25.13
CA GLY A 163 12.95 13.56 26.43
C GLY A 163 12.47 14.42 27.60
N LEU A 164 12.44 15.76 27.44
CA LEU A 164 12.16 16.66 28.56
C LEU A 164 10.66 16.70 28.91
N PRO A 165 10.26 16.26 30.13
CA PRO A 165 8.85 16.04 30.46
C PRO A 165 8.10 17.33 30.80
N SER A 166 8.81 18.39 31.24
CA SER A 166 8.20 19.67 31.62
C SER A 166 9.05 20.90 31.28
N ARG A 167 8.39 22.06 31.19
CA ARG A 167 9.04 23.38 31.05
C ARG A 167 10.03 23.66 32.20
N SER A 168 9.64 23.34 33.44
CA SER A 168 10.45 23.64 34.63
C SER A 168 11.77 22.84 34.62
N ASP A 169 11.72 21.58 34.17
CA ASP A 169 12.92 20.74 34.09
C ASP A 169 13.88 21.28 33.04
N MET A 170 13.35 21.78 31.92
CA MET A 170 14.13 22.37 30.84
C MET A 170 14.82 23.68 31.24
N GLU A 171 14.10 24.60 31.89
CA GLU A 171 14.66 25.87 32.37
C GLU A 171 15.74 25.61 33.43
N LYS A 172 15.45 24.72 34.40
CA LYS A 172 16.42 24.31 35.41
C LYS A 172 17.66 23.70 34.77
N PHE A 173 17.48 22.80 33.80
CA PHE A 173 18.59 22.09 33.16
C PHE A 173 19.53 23.01 32.36
N ILE A 174 18.98 23.96 31.61
CA ILE A 174 19.77 24.95 30.86
C ILE A 174 20.52 25.89 31.82
N ASN A 175 19.91 26.26 32.94
CA ASN A 175 20.55 27.10 33.96
C ASN A 175 21.67 26.35 34.70
N ASP A 176 21.48 25.06 34.98
CA ASP A 176 22.41 24.22 35.73
C ASP A 176 23.63 23.76 34.89
N SER A 177 23.60 23.90 33.55
CA SER A 177 24.70 23.49 32.65
C SER A 177 25.27 24.65 31.82
N PRO A 178 26.39 25.27 32.27
CA PRO A 178 27.08 26.33 31.53
C PRO A 178 27.54 25.92 30.12
N ALA A 179 27.89 24.64 29.94
CA ALA A 179 28.30 24.09 28.65
C ALA A 179 27.11 24.07 27.67
N LEU A 180 25.95 23.58 28.10
CA LEU A 180 24.74 23.59 27.27
C LEU A 180 24.27 25.01 26.97
N LYS A 181 24.37 25.94 27.93
CA LYS A 181 24.06 27.35 27.68
C LYS A 181 24.93 27.96 26.56
N LYS A 182 26.23 27.64 26.55
CA LYS A 182 27.17 28.09 25.50
C LYS A 182 26.87 27.45 24.14
N GLU A 183 26.42 26.21 24.13
CA GLU A 183 26.15 25.43 22.92
C GLU A 183 24.69 25.51 22.44
N PHE A 184 23.80 26.16 23.20
CA PHE A 184 22.38 26.24 22.89
C PHE A 184 22.10 26.86 21.51
N TYR A 185 22.95 27.76 21.04
CA TYR A 185 22.84 28.32 19.68
C TYR A 185 23.20 27.30 18.59
N LYS A 186 24.15 26.39 18.84
CA LYS A 186 24.44 25.27 17.94
C LYS A 186 23.26 24.29 17.91
N PHE A 187 22.65 24.07 19.08
CA PHE A 187 21.43 23.28 19.24
C PHE A 187 20.26 23.85 18.42
N LEU A 188 20.03 25.16 18.44
CA LEU A 188 18.97 25.80 17.64
C LEU A 188 19.31 25.95 16.16
N ALA A 189 20.58 26.00 15.80
CA ALA A 189 21.03 26.00 14.40
C ALA A 189 20.87 24.64 13.72
N SER A 190 20.62 23.56 14.49
CA SER A 190 20.51 22.20 13.99
C SER A 190 19.12 21.92 13.40
N PRO A 191 19.02 21.53 12.11
CA PRO A 191 17.74 21.15 11.50
C PRO A 191 17.08 19.93 12.16
N THR A 192 17.85 18.93 12.59
CA THR A 192 17.31 17.71 13.23
C THR A 192 16.73 18.00 14.60
N THR A 193 17.34 18.93 15.33
CA THR A 193 16.90 19.36 16.65
C THR A 193 15.64 20.21 16.54
N ILE A 194 15.58 21.15 15.61
CA ILE A 194 14.37 21.92 15.30
C ILE A 194 13.23 20.98 14.92
N ARG A 195 13.51 19.96 14.11
CA ARG A 195 12.54 18.92 13.75
C ARG A 195 12.06 18.12 14.97
N ALA A 196 12.92 17.79 15.92
CA ALA A 196 12.54 17.09 17.14
C ALA A 196 11.66 17.92 18.08
N MET A 197 11.88 19.25 18.14
CA MET A 197 11.04 20.16 18.92
C MET A 197 9.69 20.42 18.25
N ALA A 198 9.68 20.60 16.93
CA ALA A 198 8.49 20.95 16.16
C ALA A 198 7.61 19.74 15.79
N ALA A 199 8.24 18.59 15.55
CA ALA A 199 7.59 17.39 15.05
C ALA A 199 8.19 16.11 15.70
N PRO A 200 8.04 15.95 17.03
CA PRO A 200 8.61 14.81 17.75
C PRO A 200 8.15 13.48 17.16
N SER A 201 6.91 13.37 16.70
CA SER A 201 6.40 12.13 16.12
C SER A 201 7.09 11.75 14.81
N ALA A 202 7.48 12.73 14.00
CA ALA A 202 8.18 12.50 12.74
C ALA A 202 9.62 12.01 12.95
N VAL A 203 10.19 12.28 14.13
CA VAL A 203 11.53 11.82 14.53
C VAL A 203 11.45 10.46 15.22
N LEU A 204 10.46 10.25 16.08
CA LEU A 204 10.26 8.98 16.78
C LEU A 204 9.83 7.87 15.82
N ARG A 205 8.98 8.15 14.83
CA ARG A 205 8.44 7.08 13.96
C ARG A 205 9.50 6.28 13.19
N PRO A 206 10.53 6.85 12.53
CA PRO A 206 11.57 6.06 11.90
C PRO A 206 12.37 5.20 12.89
N ILE A 207 12.58 5.74 14.11
CA ILE A 207 13.25 5.03 15.19
C ILE A 207 12.37 3.85 15.65
N GLU A 208 11.09 4.13 15.86
CA GLU A 208 10.06 3.15 16.21
C GLU A 208 9.82 2.14 15.11
N SER A 209 9.77 2.50 13.81
CA SER A 209 9.52 1.57 12.70
C SER A 209 10.64 0.54 12.58
N ASN A 210 11.87 0.97 12.84
CA ASN A 210 13.02 0.07 12.95
C ASN A 210 12.93 -0.82 14.20
N ASN A 211 12.17 -0.40 15.23
CA ASN A 211 11.96 -1.11 16.49
C ASN A 211 10.58 -1.82 16.59
N LEU A 212 9.66 -1.63 15.63
CA LEU A 212 8.21 -1.90 15.74
C LEU A 212 7.88 -3.38 15.66
N LEU A 213 8.76 -4.18 15.07
CA LEU A 213 8.70 -5.64 15.16
C LEU A 213 8.84 -6.14 16.62
N ARG A 214 9.21 -5.28 17.59
CA ARG A 214 9.50 -5.69 18.97
C ARG A 214 8.57 -5.10 20.05
N PHE A 215 7.78 -4.05 19.77
CA PHE A 215 7.01 -3.30 20.79
C PHE A 215 5.49 -3.27 20.56
N MET A 216 4.86 -4.41 20.28
CA MET A 216 3.38 -4.49 20.31
C MET A 216 2.76 -4.31 21.73
N SER A 217 3.47 -3.75 22.72
CA SER A 217 3.01 -3.73 24.13
C SER A 217 3.44 -2.55 24.99
N ALA A 218 4.43 -1.76 24.59
CA ALA A 218 4.71 -0.54 25.33
C ALA A 218 3.72 0.51 24.84
N SER A 219 2.58 0.62 25.53
CA SER A 219 1.81 1.86 25.53
C SER A 219 2.81 2.99 25.75
N LEU A 220 2.88 3.95 24.83
CA LEU A 220 3.51 5.25 25.08
C LEU A 220 3.02 5.70 26.46
N SER A 221 3.87 5.56 27.46
CA SER A 221 3.49 5.74 28.85
C SER A 221 3.35 7.22 29.08
N ASP A 222 2.14 7.75 28.98
CA ASP A 222 1.75 9.07 29.50
C ASP A 222 2.67 10.24 29.11
N THR A 223 3.47 10.10 28.04
CA THR A 223 4.35 11.14 27.50
C THR A 223 3.46 12.15 26.79
N THR A 224 2.79 12.94 27.62
CA THR A 224 2.39 14.32 27.42
C THR A 224 1.96 14.66 26.00
N ASN A 225 0.64 14.76 25.80
CA ASN A 225 -0.04 15.43 24.68
C ASN A 225 0.93 16.02 23.65
N LEU A 226 1.31 15.24 22.63
CA LEU A 226 2.33 15.60 21.63
C LEU A 226 2.02 16.96 20.97
N ASP A 227 0.75 17.34 20.89
CA ASP A 227 0.29 18.65 20.39
C ASP A 227 0.73 19.85 21.26
N GLU A 228 1.05 19.62 22.53
CA GLU A 228 1.59 20.63 23.45
C GLU A 228 3.12 20.68 23.44
N HIS A 229 3.81 19.69 22.85
CA HIS A 229 5.27 19.64 22.85
C HIS A 229 5.93 20.84 22.16
N PRO A 230 5.52 21.26 20.94
CA PRO A 230 6.12 22.43 20.29
C PRO A 230 5.85 23.73 21.08
N LYS A 231 4.64 23.87 21.64
CA LYS A 231 4.25 25.04 22.44
C LYS A 231 5.07 25.16 23.72
N ARG A 232 5.44 24.04 24.35
CA ARG A 232 6.31 24.02 25.53
C ARG A 232 7.70 24.56 25.19
N TRP A 233 8.27 24.14 24.07
CA TRP A 233 9.57 24.65 23.59
C TRP A 233 9.52 26.14 23.30
N ILE A 234 8.49 26.63 22.60
CA ILE A 234 8.31 28.08 22.35
C ILE A 234 8.25 28.87 23.65
N ARG A 235 7.44 28.40 24.61
CA ARG A 235 7.35 29.04 25.94
C ARG A 235 8.70 29.07 26.62
N CYS A 236 9.43 27.94 26.69
CA CYS A 236 10.73 27.88 27.35
C CYS A 236 11.74 28.84 26.73
N ILE A 237 11.90 28.82 25.40
CA ILE A 237 12.82 29.72 24.69
C ILE A 237 12.46 31.18 24.97
N THR A 238 11.17 31.51 24.95
CA THR A 238 10.68 32.87 25.23
C THR A 238 11.07 33.32 26.63
N ASN A 239 10.85 32.51 27.67
CA ASN A 239 11.22 32.91 29.03
C ASN A 239 12.72 33.07 29.19
N LEU A 240 13.52 32.20 28.58
CA LEU A 240 14.98 32.30 28.66
C LEU A 240 15.50 33.58 27.98
N VAL A 241 14.85 34.01 26.90
CA VAL A 241 15.12 35.31 26.26
C VAL A 241 14.69 36.47 27.16
N GLU A 242 13.51 36.39 27.78
CA GLU A 242 13.01 37.43 28.70
C GLU A 242 13.86 37.57 29.97
N GLN A 243 14.42 36.47 30.46
CA GLN A 243 15.36 36.43 31.59
C GLN A 243 16.77 36.96 31.23
N GLY A 244 17.04 37.26 29.95
CA GLY A 244 18.37 37.66 29.48
C GLY A 244 19.37 36.50 29.42
N THR A 245 18.91 35.25 29.55
CA THR A 245 19.75 34.05 29.46
C THR A 245 20.14 33.76 28.01
N LEU A 246 19.30 34.11 27.04
CA LEU A 246 19.52 33.99 25.60
C LEU A 246 19.38 35.33 24.89
N ASP A 247 20.18 35.55 23.84
CA ASP A 247 20.14 36.75 23.00
C ASP A 247 18.98 36.69 22.01
N ARG A 248 17.98 37.57 22.20
CA ARG A 248 16.78 37.63 21.35
C ARG A 248 17.12 37.74 19.85
N LYS A 249 18.04 38.63 19.48
CA LYS A 249 18.35 38.94 18.08
C LYS A 249 19.02 37.74 17.41
N LEU A 250 19.89 37.03 18.12
CA LEU A 250 20.54 35.83 17.61
C LEU A 250 19.53 34.70 17.40
N ILE A 251 18.62 34.46 18.35
CA ILE A 251 17.57 33.42 18.23
C ILE A 251 16.65 33.70 17.04
N VAL A 252 16.20 34.94 16.89
CA VAL A 252 15.37 35.36 15.74
C VAL A 252 16.10 35.13 14.43
N ASN A 253 17.39 35.47 14.35
CA ASN A 253 18.18 35.23 13.14
C ASN A 253 18.30 33.75 12.80
N LEU A 254 18.57 32.89 13.78
CA LEU A 254 18.64 31.44 13.61
C LEU A 254 17.29 30.86 13.20
N SER A 255 16.20 31.35 13.79
CA SER A 255 14.84 30.93 13.45
C SER A 255 14.50 31.28 12.00
N PHE A 256 14.82 32.50 11.53
CA PHE A 256 14.66 32.86 10.11
C PHE A 256 15.53 32.02 9.17
N GLN A 257 16.75 31.65 9.58
CA GLN A 257 17.60 30.76 8.79
C GLN A 257 17.00 29.35 8.68
N ALA A 258 16.50 28.80 9.79
CA ALA A 258 15.78 27.53 9.80
C ALA A 258 14.48 27.60 8.98
N LEU A 259 13.78 28.74 9.04
CA LEU A 259 12.55 28.98 8.30
C LEU A 259 12.80 29.07 6.79
N ALA A 260 13.93 29.65 6.36
CA ALA A 260 14.34 29.65 4.96
C ALA A 260 14.61 28.22 4.45
N ASN A 261 15.26 27.37 5.25
CA ASN A 261 15.43 25.95 4.88
C ASN A 261 14.07 25.23 4.79
N ALA A 262 13.17 25.49 5.74
CA ALA A 262 11.81 24.94 5.73
C ALA A 262 10.94 25.51 4.59
N ALA A 263 11.29 26.68 4.04
CA ALA A 263 10.59 27.32 2.93
C ALA A 263 10.77 26.56 1.61
N GLU A 264 11.96 25.98 1.39
CA GLU A 264 12.29 25.18 0.21
C GLU A 264 11.68 23.78 0.27
N GLU A 265 11.44 23.26 1.48
CA GLU A 265 10.68 22.03 1.68
C GLU A 265 9.22 22.27 1.27
N ALA A 266 8.91 21.95 0.00
CA ALA A 266 7.53 21.82 -0.41
C ALA A 266 6.82 20.93 0.61
N THR A 267 5.68 21.38 1.13
CA THR A 267 4.82 20.54 1.97
C THR A 267 4.40 19.36 1.09
N LYS A 268 5.24 18.33 1.02
CA LYS A 268 4.78 16.98 0.78
C LYS A 268 3.81 16.84 1.94
N ARG A 269 2.52 16.99 1.65
CA ARG A 269 1.48 16.40 2.46
C ARG A 269 1.72 14.90 2.35
N THR A 270 2.81 14.40 2.95
CA THR A 270 2.80 13.13 3.61
C THR A 270 1.61 13.27 4.52
N ALA A 271 0.48 12.75 4.07
CA ALA A 271 -0.72 12.50 4.86
C ALA A 271 -0.38 11.46 5.95
N SER A 272 0.64 11.80 6.73
CA SER A 272 1.00 11.21 7.98
C SER A 272 -0.21 11.42 8.88
N TYR A 273 -0.67 10.33 9.45
CA TYR A 273 -1.94 10.18 10.17
C TYR A 273 -2.01 10.90 11.53
N LEU A 274 -1.04 11.76 11.83
CA LEU A 274 -0.92 12.46 13.11
C LEU A 274 -1.28 13.95 12.94
N PRO A 275 -1.62 14.64 14.05
CA PRO A 275 -1.78 16.09 14.08
C PRO A 275 -0.68 16.80 13.28
N LYS A 276 -1.03 17.94 12.67
CA LYS A 276 -0.14 18.72 11.81
C LYS A 276 1.06 19.24 12.62
N GLU A 277 2.06 18.41 12.81
CA GLU A 277 3.35 18.80 13.33
C GLU A 277 4.15 19.39 12.17
N SER A 278 4.24 20.72 12.12
CA SER A 278 4.93 21.46 11.06
C SER A 278 6.12 22.22 11.63
N ILE A 279 7.30 21.96 11.08
CA ILE A 279 8.52 22.75 11.37
C ILE A 279 8.28 24.22 11.04
N ALA A 280 7.61 24.50 9.91
CA ALA A 280 7.26 25.84 9.50
C ALA A 280 6.33 26.52 10.53
N GLU A 281 5.25 25.85 10.96
CA GLU A 281 4.33 26.40 11.95
C GLU A 281 5.03 26.71 13.28
N PHE A 282 5.87 25.80 13.78
CA PHE A 282 6.66 26.01 14.99
C PHE A 282 7.55 27.24 14.89
N LEU A 283 8.29 27.40 13.79
CA LEU A 283 9.20 28.53 13.57
C LEU A 283 8.45 29.86 13.36
N CYS A 284 7.31 29.84 12.67
CA CYS A 284 6.43 31.00 12.52
C CYS A 284 5.92 31.48 13.89
N LEU A 285 5.41 30.57 14.72
CA LEU A 285 4.93 30.87 16.07
C LEU A 285 6.06 31.35 16.99
N LEU A 286 7.26 30.75 16.89
CA LEU A 286 8.43 31.20 17.61
C LEU A 286 8.82 32.64 17.23
N ASN A 287 8.83 32.94 15.93
CA ASN A 287 9.12 34.29 15.44
C ASN A 287 8.05 35.30 15.88
N ASP A 288 6.76 34.96 15.80
CA ASP A 288 5.68 35.84 16.28
C ASP A 288 5.81 36.16 17.78
N THR A 289 6.30 35.21 18.56
CA THR A 289 6.51 35.41 20.00
C THR A 289 7.76 36.26 20.29
N LEU A 290 8.82 36.07 19.50
CA LEU A 290 10.12 36.72 19.75
C LEU A 290 10.34 38.05 19.02
N CYS A 291 9.58 38.33 17.97
CA CYS A 291 9.69 39.53 17.12
C CYS A 291 8.50 40.49 17.33
N PRO A 292 8.48 41.27 18.42
CA PRO A 292 7.41 42.25 18.63
C PRO A 292 7.45 43.38 17.59
N ASP A 293 8.64 43.67 17.04
CA ASP A 293 8.85 44.61 15.94
C ASP A 293 9.17 43.81 14.66
N LYS A 294 8.15 43.62 13.81
CA LYS A 294 8.28 42.93 12.51
C LYS A 294 9.04 43.80 11.49
N ASP A 295 9.03 45.12 11.65
CA ASP A 295 9.56 46.06 10.66
C ASP A 295 11.09 45.93 10.53
N ALA A 296 11.77 45.60 11.63
CA ALA A 296 13.20 45.30 11.65
C ALA A 296 13.62 44.08 10.79
N TYR A 297 12.69 43.26 10.32
CA TYR A 297 12.95 42.01 9.60
C TYR A 297 12.25 41.92 8.23
N LEU A 298 11.72 43.03 7.69
CA LEU A 298 10.95 43.03 6.43
C LEU A 298 11.70 42.41 5.24
N ALA A 299 13.00 42.66 5.10
CA ALA A 299 13.81 42.05 4.04
C ALA A 299 13.84 40.51 4.14
N LYS A 300 13.85 39.95 5.36
CA LYS A 300 13.79 38.50 5.55
C LYS A 300 12.41 37.96 5.19
N TYR A 301 11.34 38.63 5.59
CA TYR A 301 9.98 38.26 5.18
C TYR A 301 9.80 38.29 3.65
N ALA A 302 10.41 39.25 2.95
CA ALA A 302 10.30 39.36 1.50
C ALA A 302 10.88 38.12 0.80
N SER A 303 12.04 37.64 1.27
CA SER A 303 12.66 36.41 0.76
C SER A 303 11.81 35.14 0.98
N LEU A 304 10.87 35.18 1.93
CA LEU A 304 9.99 34.06 2.28
C LEU A 304 8.64 34.08 1.55
N LEU A 305 8.30 35.16 0.82
CA LEU A 305 7.05 35.24 0.05
C LEU A 305 6.92 34.11 -0.97
N GLY A 306 8.03 33.77 -1.63
CA GLY A 306 8.11 32.72 -2.63
C GLY A 306 8.26 31.30 -2.09
N ALA A 307 8.14 31.10 -0.77
CA ALA A 307 8.32 29.79 -0.16
C ALA A 307 7.42 28.71 -0.82
N ALA A 308 8.02 27.55 -1.09
CA ALA A 308 7.28 26.37 -1.53
C ALA A 308 6.36 25.84 -0.41
N ASN A 309 6.76 26.01 0.85
CA ASN A 309 5.90 25.74 2.00
C ASN A 309 4.81 26.82 2.16
N SER A 310 3.55 26.39 2.13
CA SER A 310 2.40 27.31 2.18
C SER A 310 2.28 28.12 3.46
N GLU A 311 2.66 27.55 4.61
CA GLU A 311 2.54 28.22 5.91
C GLU A 311 3.55 29.36 6.01
N VAL A 312 4.77 29.14 5.52
CA VAL A 312 5.84 30.14 5.49
C VAL A 312 5.50 31.32 4.57
N SER A 313 4.99 31.04 3.37
CA SER A 313 4.60 32.08 2.41
C SER A 313 3.43 32.93 2.94
N VAL A 314 2.41 32.29 3.54
CA VAL A 314 1.29 33.00 4.18
C VAL A 314 1.76 33.82 5.38
N TYR A 315 2.63 33.26 6.22
CA TYR A 315 3.23 33.94 7.36
C TYR A 315 3.97 35.21 6.95
N ALA A 316 4.82 35.12 5.93
CA ALA A 316 5.54 36.26 5.38
C ALA A 316 4.59 37.33 4.79
N THR A 317 3.55 36.90 4.08
CA THR A 317 2.56 37.81 3.51
C THR A 317 1.78 38.55 4.60
N ASN A 318 1.42 37.85 5.68
CA ASN A 318 0.72 38.46 6.81
C ASN A 318 1.57 39.50 7.54
N ALA A 319 2.89 39.29 7.66
CA ALA A 319 3.78 40.32 8.21
C ALA A 319 3.66 41.65 7.45
N PHE A 320 3.63 41.62 6.11
CA PHE A 320 3.41 42.83 5.30
C PHE A 320 1.99 43.39 5.37
N LEU A 321 0.99 42.54 5.60
CA LEU A 321 -0.39 42.99 5.82
C LEU A 321 -0.55 43.72 7.17
N ASP A 322 0.28 43.42 8.16
CA ASP A 322 0.30 44.10 9.46
C ASP A 322 1.13 45.41 9.44
N THR A 323 2.19 45.48 8.64
CA THR A 323 3.09 46.66 8.53
C THR A 323 2.43 47.83 7.79
N LYS A 324 2.76 49.09 8.13
CA LYS A 324 2.21 50.26 7.42
C LYS A 324 2.67 50.29 5.96
N ALA A 325 1.78 50.71 5.06
CA ALA A 325 2.05 50.69 3.62
C ALA A 325 3.28 51.53 3.19
N THR A 326 3.62 52.58 3.94
CA THR A 326 4.77 53.46 3.68
C THR A 326 6.12 52.80 3.97
N ASP A 327 6.13 51.73 4.76
CA ASP A 327 7.35 51.13 5.31
C ASP A 327 7.69 49.82 4.58
N LEU A 328 6.92 49.45 3.55
CA LEU A 328 7.06 48.19 2.82
C LEU A 328 8.24 48.22 1.83
N PRO A 329 9.09 47.19 1.78
CA PRO A 329 10.17 47.07 0.79
C PRO A 329 9.61 46.61 -0.56
N LEU A 330 9.05 47.55 -1.34
CA LEU A 330 8.28 47.25 -2.55
C LEU A 330 9.06 46.43 -3.58
N ASP A 331 10.33 46.76 -3.82
CA ASP A 331 11.17 46.07 -4.81
C ASP A 331 11.39 44.59 -4.44
N ASP A 332 11.65 44.31 -3.16
CA ASP A 332 11.82 42.94 -2.66
C ASP A 332 10.50 42.16 -2.72
N ILE A 333 9.38 42.83 -2.42
CA ILE A 333 8.04 42.22 -2.48
C ILE A 333 7.74 41.80 -3.93
N PHE A 334 7.81 42.71 -4.89
CA PHE A 334 7.47 42.40 -6.28
C PHE A 334 8.42 41.38 -6.93
N SER A 335 9.68 41.32 -6.50
CA SER A 335 10.63 40.33 -6.98
C SER A 335 10.30 38.90 -6.53
N ASN A 336 9.70 38.72 -5.35
CA ASN A 336 9.42 37.40 -4.78
C ASN A 336 7.95 36.97 -4.88
N LEU A 337 7.01 37.92 -5.05
CA LEU A 337 5.58 37.65 -5.07
C LEU A 337 5.12 36.67 -6.19
N PRO A 338 5.67 36.69 -7.43
CA PRO A 338 5.26 35.76 -8.47
C PRO A 338 5.38 34.28 -8.06
N LEU A 339 6.40 33.95 -7.26
CA LEU A 339 6.62 32.59 -6.77
C LEU A 339 5.49 32.10 -5.84
N ALA A 340 4.81 33.01 -5.13
CA ALA A 340 3.65 32.66 -4.31
C ALA A 340 2.47 32.14 -5.16
N PHE A 341 2.34 32.60 -6.41
CA PHE A 341 1.32 32.13 -7.35
C PHE A 341 1.66 30.78 -7.98
N HIS A 342 2.94 30.39 -7.97
CA HIS A 342 3.37 29.05 -8.39
C HIS A 342 3.20 28.00 -7.27
N ASN A 343 2.85 28.44 -6.05
CA ASN A 343 2.56 27.52 -4.97
C ASN A 343 1.36 26.63 -5.32
N ARG A 344 1.43 25.34 -4.99
CA ARG A 344 0.35 24.38 -5.27
C ARG A 344 -0.89 24.68 -4.42
N ASP A 345 -0.71 25.20 -3.21
CA ASP A 345 -1.79 25.49 -2.29
C ASP A 345 -2.39 26.88 -2.53
N LYS A 346 -3.72 26.96 -2.38
CA LYS A 346 -4.49 28.19 -2.66
C LYS A 346 -4.15 29.33 -1.67
N ALA A 347 -3.75 29.02 -0.44
CA ALA A 347 -3.64 29.99 0.64
C ALA A 347 -2.54 31.06 0.40
N PRO A 348 -1.30 30.71 0.00
CA PRO A 348 -0.28 31.68 -0.44
C PRO A 348 -0.76 32.65 -1.51
N ALA A 349 -1.33 32.14 -2.60
CA ALA A 349 -1.84 32.96 -3.69
C ALA A 349 -2.98 33.89 -3.25
N ALA A 350 -3.87 33.43 -2.36
CA ALA A 350 -4.93 34.26 -1.82
C ALA A 350 -4.38 35.38 -0.92
N ALA A 351 -3.40 35.09 -0.07
CA ALA A 351 -2.73 36.08 0.77
C ALA A 351 -1.99 37.12 -0.10
N ALA A 352 -1.29 36.69 -1.15
CA ALA A 352 -0.60 37.55 -2.10
C ALA A 352 -1.57 38.51 -2.83
N ILE A 353 -2.75 38.04 -3.26
CA ILE A 353 -3.81 38.92 -3.78
C ILE A 353 -4.29 39.93 -2.72
N GLY A 354 -4.37 39.50 -1.45
CA GLY A 354 -4.68 40.39 -0.32
C GLY A 354 -3.65 41.51 -0.16
N LEU A 355 -2.35 41.18 -0.27
CA LEU A 355 -1.27 42.16 -0.22
C LEU A 355 -1.35 43.13 -1.41
N LEU A 356 -1.52 42.65 -2.64
CA LEU A 356 -1.69 43.50 -3.82
C LEU A 356 -2.91 44.44 -3.68
N ARG A 357 -4.01 43.96 -3.09
CA ARG A 357 -5.19 44.77 -2.80
C ARG A 357 -4.88 45.91 -1.82
N LYS A 358 -4.10 45.62 -0.76
CA LYS A 358 -3.64 46.63 0.19
C LYS A 358 -2.78 47.68 -0.51
N LEU A 359 -1.79 47.26 -1.31
CA LEU A 359 -0.92 48.15 -2.07
C LEU A 359 -1.72 49.06 -3.02
N ALA A 360 -2.69 48.49 -3.75
CA ALA A 360 -3.56 49.25 -4.66
C ALA A 360 -4.44 50.26 -3.93
N SER A 361 -5.03 49.87 -2.79
CA SER A 361 -5.91 50.74 -2.02
C SER A 361 -5.21 51.92 -1.34
N THR A 362 -3.92 51.77 -1.06
CA THR A 362 -3.11 52.78 -0.36
C THR A 362 -2.28 53.63 -1.32
N SER A 363 -2.26 53.31 -2.62
CA SER A 363 -1.48 54.00 -3.65
C SER A 363 0.02 54.10 -3.33
N CYS A 364 0.55 53.16 -2.55
CA CYS A 364 1.95 53.16 -2.12
C CYS A 364 2.90 52.55 -3.18
N ALA A 365 2.37 51.81 -4.15
CA ALA A 365 3.14 51.19 -5.24
C ALA A 365 2.60 51.61 -6.62
N PRO A 366 3.43 51.62 -7.68
CA PRO A 366 2.99 51.92 -9.03
C PRO A 366 1.87 50.97 -9.49
N SER A 367 0.79 51.50 -10.06
CA SER A 367 -0.35 50.71 -10.57
C SER A 367 0.08 49.67 -11.59
N GLU A 368 1.11 49.99 -12.38
CA GLU A 368 1.75 49.08 -13.34
C GLU A 368 2.31 47.82 -12.65
N ALA A 369 3.15 47.99 -11.62
CA ALA A 369 3.76 46.88 -10.91
C ALA A 369 2.71 45.96 -10.27
N ILE A 370 1.65 46.55 -9.68
CA ILE A 370 0.53 45.81 -9.09
C ILE A 370 -0.24 45.04 -10.18
N GLY A 371 -0.49 45.68 -11.33
CA GLY A 371 -1.18 45.06 -12.47
C GLY A 371 -0.41 43.86 -13.03
N LEU A 372 0.89 44.01 -13.26
CA LEU A 372 1.77 42.96 -13.75
C LEU A 372 1.84 41.76 -12.78
N ALA A 373 1.94 42.03 -11.48
CA ALA A 373 1.97 40.99 -10.45
C ALA A 373 0.62 40.29 -10.28
N ALA A 374 -0.51 41.01 -10.44
CA ALA A 374 -1.84 40.41 -10.39
C ALA A 374 -2.07 39.41 -11.54
N ILE A 375 -1.47 39.65 -12.71
CA ILE A 375 -1.56 38.73 -13.86
C ILE A 375 -0.76 37.44 -13.62
N ASP A 376 0.34 37.49 -12.85
CA ASP A 376 1.11 36.28 -12.51
C ASP A 376 0.27 35.25 -11.73
N ALA A 377 -0.82 35.68 -11.08
CA ALA A 377 -1.78 34.81 -10.44
C ALA A 377 -2.49 33.83 -11.40
N PHE A 378 -2.45 34.07 -12.72
CA PHE A 378 -3.01 33.17 -13.71
C PHE A 378 -2.22 31.88 -13.88
N ASN A 379 -0.94 31.86 -13.49
CA ASN A 379 -0.14 30.63 -13.43
C ASN A 379 -0.61 29.67 -12.33
N HIS A 380 -1.44 30.12 -11.39
CA HIS A 380 -1.97 29.27 -10.34
C HIS A 380 -3.10 28.37 -10.87
N ARG A 381 -3.11 27.07 -10.52
CA ARG A 381 -4.13 26.08 -10.96
C ARG A 381 -5.59 26.31 -10.52
N SER A 382 -5.89 27.39 -9.79
CA SER A 382 -7.17 27.56 -9.10
C SER A 382 -8.01 28.63 -9.77
N LYS A 383 -9.14 28.22 -10.35
CA LYS A 383 -10.11 29.13 -10.97
C LYS A 383 -10.62 30.22 -10.01
N ALA A 384 -10.59 29.98 -8.70
CA ALA A 384 -10.95 30.99 -7.72
C ALA A 384 -9.90 32.11 -7.61
N ILE A 385 -8.61 31.76 -7.66
CA ILE A 385 -7.50 32.73 -7.63
C ILE A 385 -7.54 33.60 -8.90
N HIS A 386 -7.75 32.98 -10.06
CA HIS A 386 -7.96 33.71 -11.33
C HIS A 386 -9.08 34.73 -11.23
N LYS A 387 -10.25 34.31 -10.70
CA LYS A 387 -11.40 35.18 -10.52
C LYS A 387 -11.09 36.36 -9.58
N ASP A 388 -10.38 36.11 -8.49
CA ASP A 388 -10.02 37.14 -7.51
C ASP A 388 -8.99 38.13 -8.08
N ALA A 389 -8.05 37.66 -8.91
CA ALA A 389 -7.11 38.50 -9.63
C ALA A 389 -7.79 39.38 -10.70
N ILE A 390 -8.72 38.82 -11.50
CA ILE A 390 -9.53 39.59 -12.46
C ILE A 390 -10.31 40.70 -11.75
N LYS A 391 -10.95 40.38 -10.62
CA LYS A 391 -11.67 41.38 -9.80
C LYS A 391 -10.75 42.46 -9.25
N LEU A 392 -9.50 42.13 -8.90
CA LEU A 392 -8.52 43.10 -8.45
C LEU A 392 -8.14 44.06 -9.58
N LEU A 393 -7.83 43.51 -10.77
CA LEU A 393 -7.52 44.30 -11.97
C LEU A 393 -8.67 45.26 -12.32
N GLU A 394 -9.91 44.77 -12.32
CA GLU A 394 -11.11 45.56 -12.62
C GLU A 394 -11.34 46.66 -11.59
N LYS A 395 -11.36 46.31 -10.29
CA LYS A 395 -11.74 47.24 -9.20
C LYS A 395 -10.81 48.46 -9.10
N TYR A 396 -9.51 48.28 -9.35
CA TYR A 396 -8.52 49.36 -9.25
C TYR A 396 -8.04 49.85 -10.62
N GLU A 397 -8.75 49.49 -11.68
CA GLU A 397 -8.47 49.89 -13.07
C GLU A 397 -7.02 49.63 -13.52
N LEU A 398 -6.37 48.60 -12.97
CA LEU A 398 -4.96 48.27 -13.24
C LEU A 398 -4.72 47.84 -14.69
N TYR A 399 -5.77 47.34 -15.35
CA TYR A 399 -5.76 46.96 -16.76
C TYR A 399 -5.68 48.15 -17.73
N LYS A 400 -5.71 49.41 -17.27
CA LYS A 400 -5.57 50.58 -18.15
C LYS A 400 -4.12 50.90 -18.53
N ASN A 401 -3.13 50.30 -17.85
CA ASN A 401 -1.72 50.47 -18.20
C ASN A 401 -1.35 49.55 -19.37
N ASP A 402 -0.64 50.09 -20.36
CA ASP A 402 -0.27 49.39 -21.60
C ASP A 402 0.51 48.08 -21.35
N SER A 403 1.45 48.06 -20.41
CA SER A 403 2.24 46.86 -20.11
C SER A 403 1.39 45.78 -19.45
N THR A 404 0.47 46.17 -18.56
CA THR A 404 -0.53 45.28 -17.97
C THR A 404 -1.44 44.68 -19.05
N GLN A 405 -1.88 45.47 -20.04
CA GLN A 405 -2.71 44.98 -21.14
C GLN A 405 -2.00 43.93 -22.00
N MET A 406 -0.75 44.21 -22.38
CA MET A 406 0.05 43.27 -23.16
C MET A 406 0.23 41.94 -22.43
N LYS A 407 0.58 41.98 -21.14
CA LYS A 407 0.75 40.76 -20.34
C LYS A 407 -0.58 40.03 -20.11
N LEU A 408 -1.68 40.76 -19.93
CA LEU A 408 -3.03 40.19 -19.76
C LEU A 408 -3.46 39.46 -21.03
N LEU A 409 -3.25 40.07 -22.20
CA LEU A 409 -3.54 39.47 -23.50
C LEU A 409 -2.73 38.18 -23.72
N ALA A 410 -1.42 38.22 -23.45
CA ALA A 410 -0.54 37.06 -23.57
C ALA A 410 -0.89 35.90 -22.61
N SER A 411 -1.59 36.19 -21.52
CA SER A 411 -1.91 35.22 -20.46
C SER A 411 -3.33 34.66 -20.55
N LEU A 412 -4.13 35.05 -21.55
CA LEU A 412 -5.52 34.59 -21.69
C LEU A 412 -5.65 33.07 -21.85
N ASP A 413 -4.65 32.42 -22.45
CA ASP A 413 -4.66 30.97 -22.67
C ASP A 413 -4.45 30.15 -21.40
N LEU A 414 -3.98 30.78 -20.32
CA LEU A 414 -3.88 30.16 -19.00
C LEU A 414 -5.24 30.11 -18.27
N LEU A 415 -6.27 30.75 -18.82
CA LEU A 415 -7.61 30.86 -18.24
C LEU A 415 -8.61 29.97 -18.99
N GLU A 416 -9.55 29.39 -18.24
CA GLU A 416 -10.62 28.54 -18.80
C GLU A 416 -12.02 29.10 -18.51
N GLY A 417 -12.96 28.83 -19.42
CA GLY A 417 -14.40 29.08 -19.25
C GLY A 417 -14.71 30.53 -18.88
N ILE A 418 -15.49 30.72 -17.81
CA ILE A 418 -16.00 32.04 -17.39
C ILE A 418 -14.86 33.04 -17.09
N ASN A 419 -13.73 32.58 -16.54
CA ASN A 419 -12.62 33.47 -16.19
C ASN A 419 -11.92 34.05 -17.42
N ARG A 420 -11.73 33.24 -18.48
CA ARG A 420 -11.15 33.70 -19.75
C ARG A 420 -12.03 34.79 -20.37
N SER A 421 -13.33 34.56 -20.41
CA SER A 421 -14.29 35.55 -20.94
C SER A 421 -14.32 36.83 -20.11
N SER A 422 -14.22 36.74 -18.78
CA SER A 422 -14.15 37.91 -17.90
C SER A 422 -12.86 38.72 -18.08
N ALA A 423 -11.71 38.06 -18.22
CA ALA A 423 -10.42 38.73 -18.48
C ALA A 423 -10.39 39.41 -19.86
N ALA A 424 -10.90 38.73 -20.90
CA ALA A 424 -10.99 39.29 -22.25
C ALA A 424 -11.89 40.54 -22.32
N LYS A 425 -12.96 40.58 -21.51
CA LYS A 425 -13.82 41.76 -21.41
C LYS A 425 -13.05 43.01 -20.95
N LEU A 426 -12.15 42.89 -19.98
CA LEU A 426 -11.33 44.02 -19.50
C LEU A 426 -10.48 44.64 -20.63
N LEU A 427 -9.93 43.83 -21.54
CA LEU A 427 -9.19 44.31 -22.71
C LEU A 427 -10.09 45.04 -23.70
N THR A 428 -11.30 44.51 -23.96
CA THR A 428 -12.26 45.17 -24.85
C THR A 428 -12.83 46.47 -24.29
N SER A 429 -13.00 46.56 -22.97
CA SER A 429 -13.45 47.78 -22.28
C SER A 429 -12.43 48.91 -22.37
N SER A 430 -11.13 48.60 -22.48
CA SER A 430 -10.11 49.62 -22.75
C SER A 430 -10.05 50.03 -24.22
N ASN A 431 -10.21 49.07 -25.15
CA ASN A 431 -10.17 49.35 -26.59
C ASN A 431 -11.43 50.03 -27.12
N GLN A 432 -12.55 50.05 -26.38
CA GLN A 432 -13.74 50.82 -26.78
C GLN A 432 -13.57 52.34 -26.69
N GLN A 433 -12.43 52.86 -26.22
CA GLN A 433 -12.04 54.26 -26.41
C GLN A 433 -11.12 54.51 -27.63
N GLN A 434 -10.65 53.47 -28.33
CA GLN A 434 -9.86 53.58 -29.55
C GLN A 434 -10.22 52.49 -30.58
N GLY A 435 -11.09 52.82 -31.54
CA GLY A 435 -11.08 52.17 -32.85
C GLY A 435 -12.22 51.19 -33.16
N ALA A 436 -12.74 51.31 -34.38
CA ALA A 436 -13.97 50.71 -34.88
C ALA A 436 -13.83 49.27 -35.41
N LYS A 437 -14.95 48.54 -35.29
CA LYS A 437 -15.47 47.43 -36.13
C LYS A 437 -14.50 46.72 -37.09
N THR A 438 -14.27 45.43 -36.82
CA THR A 438 -13.98 44.44 -37.89
C THR A 438 -14.66 43.12 -37.53
N GLN A 439 -15.52 42.63 -38.43
CA GLN A 439 -16.25 41.36 -38.32
C GLN A 439 -15.39 40.20 -38.83
N LEU A 440 -15.39 39.08 -38.09
CA LEU A 440 -14.85 37.78 -38.53
C LEU A 440 -15.90 37.00 -39.36
N PRO A 441 -15.47 36.15 -40.31
CA PRO A 441 -16.36 35.45 -41.23
C PRO A 441 -17.00 34.20 -40.60
N PRO A 442 -18.13 33.70 -41.15
CA PRO A 442 -18.90 32.61 -40.56
C PRO A 442 -18.25 31.25 -40.84
N GLU A 443 -18.19 30.40 -39.81
CA GLU A 443 -17.85 28.98 -39.94
C GLU A 443 -18.89 28.24 -40.79
N GLU A 444 -18.38 27.46 -41.75
CA GLU A 444 -19.16 26.60 -42.63
C GLU A 444 -19.75 25.41 -41.86
N THR A 445 -21.07 25.27 -41.92
CA THR A 445 -21.81 24.13 -41.39
C THR A 445 -21.62 22.90 -42.29
N PRO A 446 -21.12 21.75 -41.79
CA PRO A 446 -21.08 20.52 -42.58
C PRO A 446 -22.50 19.99 -42.82
N GLY A 447 -22.77 19.62 -44.07
CA GLY A 447 -24.06 19.13 -44.53
C GLY A 447 -24.51 17.84 -43.84
N SER A 448 -25.84 17.70 -43.74
CA SER A 448 -26.56 16.52 -43.26
C SER A 448 -26.29 15.32 -44.17
N ALA A 449 -25.35 14.46 -43.79
CA ALA A 449 -25.24 13.11 -44.32
C ALA A 449 -26.25 12.21 -43.61
N ASP A 450 -26.95 11.41 -44.42
CA ASP A 450 -27.98 10.46 -44.03
C ASP A 450 -27.57 9.53 -42.87
N GLU A 451 -28.58 9.13 -42.10
CA GLU A 451 -28.51 8.22 -40.96
C GLU A 451 -27.96 6.84 -41.35
N ASP A 452 -26.63 6.70 -41.31
CA ASP A 452 -25.93 5.45 -41.62
C ASP A 452 -26.13 4.41 -40.49
N THR A 453 -27.17 3.59 -40.60
CA THR A 453 -27.41 2.44 -39.72
C THR A 453 -26.29 1.42 -39.92
N THR A 454 -25.39 1.32 -38.94
CA THR A 454 -24.32 0.32 -38.97
C THR A 454 -24.87 -1.04 -38.57
N VAL A 455 -25.01 -1.93 -39.55
CA VAL A 455 -25.32 -3.36 -39.32
C VAL A 455 -24.03 -4.16 -39.28
N PHE A 456 -23.87 -5.02 -38.26
CA PHE A 456 -22.71 -5.91 -38.14
C PHE A 456 -23.04 -7.31 -38.65
N TYR A 457 -22.08 -7.91 -39.35
CA TYR A 457 -22.15 -9.30 -39.78
C TYR A 457 -20.98 -10.08 -39.19
N ALA A 458 -21.28 -11.21 -38.54
CA ALA A 458 -20.27 -12.11 -37.99
C ALA A 458 -19.32 -12.59 -39.10
N PRO A 459 -17.99 -12.48 -38.95
CA PRO A 459 -17.07 -12.91 -39.99
C PRO A 459 -17.10 -14.44 -40.15
N ALA A 460 -17.28 -14.92 -41.39
CA ALA A 460 -17.46 -16.35 -41.69
C ALA A 460 -16.28 -17.26 -41.30
N LYS A 461 -15.10 -16.68 -41.02
CA LYS A 461 -13.88 -17.42 -40.63
C LYS A 461 -13.79 -17.67 -39.11
N LEU A 462 -14.63 -17.05 -38.31
CA LEU A 462 -14.60 -17.19 -36.86
C LEU A 462 -15.38 -18.42 -36.40
N HIS A 463 -14.85 -19.14 -35.43
CA HIS A 463 -15.49 -20.33 -34.89
C HIS A 463 -16.73 -19.96 -34.05
N PHE A 464 -17.88 -20.60 -34.34
CA PHE A 464 -19.17 -20.26 -33.73
C PHE A 464 -19.16 -20.25 -32.20
N LYS A 465 -18.61 -21.29 -31.55
CA LYS A 465 -18.47 -21.36 -30.09
C LYS A 465 -17.83 -20.08 -29.51
N TYR A 466 -16.78 -19.58 -30.16
CA TYR A 466 -16.04 -18.43 -29.66
C TYR A 466 -16.74 -17.11 -29.94
N MET A 467 -17.48 -17.00 -31.05
CA MET A 467 -18.34 -15.84 -31.31
C MET A 467 -19.46 -15.70 -30.28
N GLU A 468 -20.04 -16.82 -29.84
CA GLU A 468 -21.06 -16.84 -28.80
C GLU A 468 -20.47 -16.40 -27.45
N LEU A 469 -19.34 -16.98 -27.04
CA LEU A 469 -18.64 -16.64 -25.79
C LEU A 469 -18.18 -15.17 -25.73
N SER A 470 -17.73 -14.62 -26.87
CA SER A 470 -17.32 -13.21 -26.95
C SER A 470 -18.48 -12.25 -27.16
N GLY A 471 -19.73 -12.73 -27.25
CA GLY A 471 -20.92 -11.89 -27.45
C GLY A 471 -21.01 -11.24 -28.84
N ILE A 472 -20.28 -11.73 -29.85
CA ILE A 472 -20.38 -11.21 -31.24
C ILE A 472 -21.78 -11.43 -31.78
N THR A 473 -22.37 -12.62 -31.55
CA THR A 473 -23.71 -12.97 -32.02
C THR A 473 -24.76 -12.01 -31.48
N SER A 474 -24.78 -11.78 -30.16
CA SER A 474 -25.73 -10.87 -29.52
C SER A 474 -25.58 -9.41 -30.01
N LEU A 475 -24.35 -8.98 -30.32
CA LEU A 475 -24.10 -7.65 -30.86
C LEU A 475 -24.58 -7.52 -32.33
N CYS A 476 -24.40 -8.55 -33.14
CA CYS A 476 -24.94 -8.61 -34.50
C CYS A 476 -26.47 -8.55 -34.47
N ASP A 477 -27.11 -9.37 -33.62
CA ASP A 477 -28.56 -9.41 -33.46
C ASP A 477 -29.11 -8.05 -32.99
N ALA A 478 -28.44 -7.40 -32.04
CA ALA A 478 -28.83 -6.08 -31.56
C ALA A 478 -28.69 -4.99 -32.65
N SER A 479 -27.69 -5.09 -33.52
CA SER A 479 -27.49 -4.15 -34.64
C SER A 479 -28.53 -4.28 -35.76
N LEU A 480 -29.16 -5.45 -35.87
CA LEU A 480 -30.30 -5.69 -36.77
C LEU A 480 -31.62 -5.17 -36.18
N SER A 481 -31.67 -4.96 -34.86
CA SER A 481 -32.84 -4.39 -34.19
C SER A 481 -32.92 -2.87 -34.39
N THR A 482 -34.14 -2.33 -34.39
CA THR A 482 -34.35 -0.86 -34.38
C THR A 482 -34.14 -0.24 -32.99
N SER A 483 -33.77 -1.02 -31.98
CA SER A 483 -33.64 -0.57 -30.60
C SER A 483 -32.24 -0.02 -30.33
N LYS A 484 -32.12 1.30 -30.23
CA LYS A 484 -30.87 1.99 -29.85
C LYS A 484 -30.41 1.59 -28.44
N GLU A 485 -31.34 1.42 -27.51
CA GLU A 485 -31.06 0.93 -26.16
C GLU A 485 -30.57 -0.52 -26.16
N GLY A 486 -31.16 -1.37 -27.02
CA GLY A 486 -30.72 -2.75 -27.22
C GLY A 486 -29.28 -2.82 -27.75
N LEU A 487 -28.96 -2.01 -28.77
CA LEU A 487 -27.60 -1.92 -29.31
C LEU A 487 -26.60 -1.37 -28.27
N ALA A 488 -26.98 -0.33 -27.54
CA ALA A 488 -26.16 0.24 -26.47
C ALA A 488 -25.84 -0.80 -25.39
N SER A 489 -26.85 -1.54 -24.92
CA SER A 489 -26.69 -2.61 -23.93
C SER A 489 -25.80 -3.74 -24.47
N ALA A 490 -26.00 -4.18 -25.71
CA ALA A 490 -25.19 -5.24 -26.33
C ALA A 490 -23.72 -4.82 -26.53
N ALA A 491 -23.46 -3.56 -26.89
CA ALA A 491 -22.12 -3.02 -27.14
C ALA A 491 -21.22 -3.02 -25.90
N ILE A 492 -21.80 -2.80 -24.72
CA ILE A 492 -21.08 -2.76 -23.43
C ILE A 492 -21.35 -3.96 -22.53
N ALA A 493 -22.18 -4.92 -22.99
CA ALA A 493 -22.42 -6.16 -22.27
C ALA A 493 -21.08 -6.86 -21.96
N PRO A 494 -20.83 -7.25 -20.71
CA PRO A 494 -19.60 -7.95 -20.37
C PRO A 494 -19.57 -9.31 -21.06
N VAL A 495 -18.40 -9.68 -21.59
CA VAL A 495 -18.19 -11.02 -22.15
C VAL A 495 -18.12 -12.06 -21.05
N ASN A 496 -18.67 -13.25 -21.31
CA ASN A 496 -18.68 -14.32 -20.34
C ASN A 496 -17.33 -15.07 -20.34
N LEU A 497 -16.35 -14.51 -19.62
CA LEU A 497 -14.98 -15.03 -19.50
C LEU A 497 -14.78 -15.96 -18.29
N VAL A 498 -15.86 -16.21 -17.56
CA VAL A 498 -15.90 -16.95 -16.30
C VAL A 498 -15.57 -18.44 -16.47
N SER A 499 -15.56 -18.94 -17.70
CA SER A 499 -15.48 -20.37 -17.98
C SER A 499 -14.09 -20.83 -18.45
N MET A 500 -13.81 -22.12 -18.19
CA MET A 500 -12.79 -22.94 -18.84
C MET A 500 -13.10 -23.21 -20.34
N ASP A 501 -13.95 -22.39 -20.95
CA ASP A 501 -14.43 -22.56 -22.32
C ASP A 501 -13.58 -21.84 -23.37
N GLY A 502 -12.88 -20.79 -22.98
CA GLY A 502 -11.94 -20.03 -23.80
C GLY A 502 -10.51 -20.55 -23.65
N PRO A 503 -9.70 -20.54 -24.73
CA PRO A 503 -8.29 -20.92 -24.66
C PRO A 503 -7.47 -19.95 -23.81
N ARG A 504 -6.40 -20.46 -23.19
CA ARG A 504 -5.47 -19.72 -22.31
C ARG A 504 -4.00 -19.85 -22.74
N LEU A 505 -3.69 -20.79 -23.63
CA LEU A 505 -2.32 -21.06 -24.07
C LEU A 505 -2.03 -20.40 -25.42
N HIS A 506 -1.78 -19.10 -25.37
CA HIS A 506 -1.44 -18.29 -26.55
C HIS A 506 0.08 -18.28 -26.79
N ALA A 507 0.50 -18.45 -28.04
CA ALA A 507 1.92 -18.57 -28.38
C ALA A 507 2.76 -17.33 -27.99
N ASP A 508 2.17 -16.14 -28.07
CA ASP A 508 2.79 -14.85 -27.67
C ASP A 508 2.83 -14.63 -26.16
N GLN A 509 2.11 -15.44 -25.38
CA GLN A 509 2.08 -15.42 -23.92
C GLN A 509 2.96 -16.51 -23.28
N ARG A 510 3.67 -17.30 -24.09
CA ARG A 510 4.56 -18.35 -23.59
C ARG A 510 5.70 -17.74 -22.77
N ILE A 511 5.92 -18.29 -21.58
CA ILE A 511 6.97 -17.82 -20.67
C ILE A 511 8.31 -18.43 -21.08
N ASN A 512 9.34 -17.60 -21.12
CA ASN A 512 10.72 -18.06 -21.22
C ASN A 512 11.20 -18.49 -19.83
N LEU A 513 11.58 -19.77 -19.71
CA LEU A 513 12.12 -20.30 -18.47
C LEU A 513 13.54 -19.80 -18.24
N VAL A 514 13.99 -19.88 -16.99
CA VAL A 514 15.39 -19.61 -16.63
C VAL A 514 16.27 -20.73 -17.19
N GLU A 515 17.09 -20.44 -18.19
CA GLU A 515 17.92 -21.47 -18.86
C GLU A 515 19.35 -21.52 -18.31
N THR A 516 19.86 -20.39 -17.82
CA THR A 516 21.26 -20.29 -17.37
C THR A 516 21.38 -19.87 -15.90
N VAL A 517 22.56 -20.16 -15.32
CA VAL A 517 22.92 -19.67 -13.97
C VAL A 517 22.93 -18.14 -13.94
N ASP A 518 23.34 -17.48 -15.01
CA ASP A 518 23.42 -16.02 -15.09
C ASP A 518 22.02 -15.37 -15.01
N ASP A 519 21.04 -15.94 -15.71
CA ASP A 519 19.63 -15.52 -15.63
C ASP A 519 19.09 -15.66 -14.21
N LEU A 520 19.44 -16.77 -13.53
CA LEU A 520 19.01 -17.04 -12.15
C LEU A 520 19.64 -16.06 -11.16
N VAL A 521 20.95 -15.77 -11.30
CA VAL A 521 21.63 -14.75 -10.49
C VAL A 521 20.97 -13.39 -10.68
N PHE A 522 20.68 -13.01 -11.92
CA PHE A 522 20.03 -11.75 -12.23
C PHE A 522 18.64 -11.64 -11.57
N LEU A 523 17.77 -12.64 -11.77
CA LEU A 523 16.41 -12.63 -11.21
C LEU A 523 16.42 -12.65 -9.68
N LEU A 524 17.26 -13.48 -9.06
CA LEU A 524 17.35 -13.56 -7.60
C LEU A 524 17.93 -12.27 -7.01
N SER A 525 18.92 -11.65 -7.66
CA SER A 525 19.46 -10.35 -7.24
C SER A 525 18.42 -9.23 -7.38
N ALA A 526 17.63 -9.22 -8.46
CA ALA A 526 16.53 -8.27 -8.63
C ALA A 526 15.48 -8.44 -7.52
N HIS A 527 15.13 -9.68 -7.18
CA HIS A 527 14.21 -10.01 -6.09
C HIS A 527 14.71 -9.50 -4.72
N LEU A 528 16.00 -9.63 -4.42
CA LEU A 528 16.52 -9.15 -3.13
C LEU A 528 16.49 -7.62 -3.01
N ASN A 529 16.45 -6.91 -4.13
CA ASN A 529 16.39 -5.45 -4.16
C ASN A 529 14.96 -4.88 -4.24
N ARG A 530 13.99 -5.67 -4.74
CA ARG A 530 12.59 -5.25 -4.94
C ARG A 530 11.63 -6.44 -4.79
N ALA A 531 10.40 -6.17 -4.36
CA ALA A 531 9.34 -7.17 -4.38
C ALA A 531 9.19 -7.74 -5.82
N PRO A 532 9.36 -9.04 -6.03
CA PRO A 532 9.25 -9.67 -7.33
C PRO A 532 7.78 -9.82 -7.69
N SER A 533 7.47 -9.98 -8.97
CA SER A 533 6.15 -10.49 -9.33
C SER A 533 6.01 -11.96 -8.94
N ALA A 534 4.78 -12.45 -8.75
CA ALA A 534 4.54 -13.88 -8.56
C ALA A 534 5.16 -14.73 -9.66
N LEU A 535 5.08 -14.27 -10.91
CA LEU A 535 5.69 -14.99 -12.03
C LEU A 535 7.22 -15.09 -11.90
N GLN A 536 7.89 -14.01 -11.49
CA GLN A 536 9.34 -14.05 -11.25
C GLN A 536 9.71 -15.02 -10.13
N LEU A 537 8.92 -15.08 -9.06
CA LEU A 537 9.13 -16.07 -7.99
C LEU A 537 9.04 -17.50 -8.51
N GLU A 538 8.05 -17.81 -9.34
CA GLU A 538 7.94 -19.13 -9.98
C GLU A 538 9.16 -19.47 -10.82
N LEU A 539 9.64 -18.51 -11.61
CA LEU A 539 10.82 -18.67 -12.45
C LEU A 539 12.09 -18.89 -11.64
N ILE A 540 12.23 -18.21 -10.49
CA ILE A 540 13.34 -18.42 -9.56
C ILE A 540 13.26 -19.82 -8.93
N LEU A 541 12.10 -20.25 -8.44
CA LEU A 541 11.93 -21.58 -7.86
C LEU A 541 12.28 -22.68 -8.88
N ASP A 542 11.76 -22.56 -10.10
CA ASP A 542 12.02 -23.50 -11.18
C ASP A 542 13.49 -23.49 -11.64
N GLY A 543 14.06 -22.29 -11.77
CA GLY A 543 15.48 -22.12 -12.07
C GLY A 543 16.36 -22.81 -11.04
N ILE A 544 16.09 -22.63 -9.75
CA ILE A 544 16.82 -23.35 -8.68
C ILE A 544 16.61 -24.86 -8.84
N ALA A 545 15.37 -25.32 -9.02
CA ALA A 545 15.06 -26.76 -9.13
C ALA A 545 15.83 -27.48 -10.25
N ARG A 546 16.00 -26.83 -11.41
CA ARG A 546 16.70 -27.42 -12.56
C ARG A 546 18.21 -27.15 -12.57
N LEU A 547 18.64 -25.97 -12.11
CA LEU A 547 20.02 -25.51 -12.28
C LEU A 547 20.87 -25.66 -11.02
N TRP A 548 20.32 -26.13 -9.89
CA TRP A 548 21.07 -26.14 -8.63
C TRP A 548 22.32 -27.03 -8.64
N LYS A 549 22.48 -28.00 -9.55
CA LYS A 549 23.74 -28.77 -9.68
C LYS A 549 24.74 -28.18 -10.67
N ILE A 550 24.33 -27.21 -11.49
CA ILE A 550 25.19 -26.63 -12.50
C ILE A 550 26.15 -25.64 -11.82
N ARG A 551 27.45 -25.96 -11.85
CA ARG A 551 28.54 -25.15 -11.30
C ARG A 551 29.64 -25.07 -12.35
N ASP A 552 29.61 -24.02 -13.18
CA ASP A 552 30.70 -23.76 -14.12
C ASP A 552 31.97 -23.27 -13.39
N SER A 553 33.10 -23.15 -14.10
CA SER A 553 34.37 -22.72 -13.49
C SER A 553 34.32 -21.32 -12.88
N ASN A 554 33.35 -20.49 -13.27
CA ASN A 554 33.22 -19.10 -12.87
C ASN A 554 32.04 -18.89 -11.91
N PHE A 555 31.41 -19.96 -11.41
CA PHE A 555 30.21 -19.88 -10.58
C PHE A 555 30.43 -19.02 -9.33
N GLU A 556 31.57 -19.20 -8.65
CA GLU A 556 31.91 -18.43 -7.45
C GLU A 556 32.08 -16.93 -7.76
N GLU A 557 32.67 -16.59 -8.91
CA GLU A 557 32.82 -15.20 -9.37
C GLU A 557 31.46 -14.58 -9.70
N LYS A 558 30.63 -15.30 -10.47
CA LYS A 558 29.29 -14.86 -10.89
C LYS A 558 28.34 -14.65 -9.72
N THR A 559 28.49 -15.43 -8.65
CA THR A 559 27.58 -15.40 -7.50
C THR A 559 28.09 -14.58 -6.31
N GLN A 560 29.31 -14.02 -6.39
CA GLN A 560 29.93 -13.29 -5.29
C GLN A 560 29.10 -12.10 -4.80
N SER A 561 28.54 -11.31 -5.74
CA SER A 561 27.70 -10.15 -5.40
C SER A 561 26.40 -10.56 -4.71
N LEU A 562 25.77 -11.65 -5.18
CA LEU A 562 24.55 -12.20 -4.61
C LEU A 562 24.80 -12.74 -3.20
N ARG A 563 25.91 -13.48 -2.99
CA ARG A 563 26.34 -13.95 -1.68
C ARG A 563 26.52 -12.78 -0.72
N HIS A 564 27.23 -11.73 -1.17
CA HIS A 564 27.42 -10.53 -0.35
C HIS A 564 26.10 -9.83 -0.01
N THR A 565 25.17 -9.75 -0.96
CA THR A 565 23.86 -9.13 -0.76
C THR A 565 23.06 -9.89 0.28
N LEU A 566 23.03 -11.23 0.17
CA LEU A 566 22.40 -12.09 1.16
C LEU A 566 23.04 -11.87 2.54
N GLU A 567 24.38 -11.97 2.67
CA GLU A 567 25.11 -11.73 3.93
C GLU A 567 24.86 -10.32 4.53
N GLN A 568 24.78 -9.29 3.70
CA GLN A 568 24.45 -7.94 4.15
C GLN A 568 23.03 -7.87 4.72
N ILE A 569 22.06 -8.52 4.07
CA ILE A 569 20.69 -8.60 4.57
C ILE A 569 20.68 -9.28 5.96
N ASP A 570 21.50 -10.31 6.20
CA ASP A 570 21.66 -10.96 7.54
C ASP A 570 22.06 -9.96 8.61
N SER A 571 23.06 -9.15 8.27
CA SER A 571 23.65 -8.21 9.22
C SER A 571 22.69 -7.07 9.59
N LEU A 572 21.80 -6.70 8.66
CA LEU A 572 20.89 -5.56 8.81
C LEU A 572 19.61 -5.94 9.54
N THR A 573 19.07 -7.15 9.35
CA THR A 573 17.78 -7.51 9.94
C THR A 573 17.88 -7.94 11.40
N GLN A 574 19.05 -8.33 11.91
CA GLN A 574 19.26 -8.98 13.23
C GLN A 574 18.36 -10.20 13.52
N GLU A 575 17.39 -10.50 12.66
CA GLU A 575 16.85 -11.82 12.42
C GLU A 575 17.75 -12.52 11.40
N PRO A 576 18.08 -13.81 11.57
CA PRO A 576 18.78 -14.56 10.52
C PRO A 576 17.95 -14.47 9.23
N ILE A 577 18.52 -14.15 8.05
CA ILE A 577 17.82 -13.85 6.75
C ILE A 577 16.69 -14.83 6.43
N GLY A 578 15.53 -14.70 7.06
CA GLY A 578 14.78 -15.94 7.30
C GLY A 578 13.32 -15.78 7.58
N SER A 579 12.76 -14.59 7.54
CA SER A 579 11.31 -14.50 7.44
C SER A 579 10.83 -14.80 6.00
N SER A 580 11.61 -14.50 4.96
CA SER A 580 11.27 -14.90 3.58
C SER A 580 11.92 -16.23 3.20
N ALA A 581 11.10 -17.18 2.76
CA ALA A 581 11.53 -18.51 2.35
C ALA A 581 12.55 -18.50 1.19
N MET A 582 12.51 -17.46 0.34
CA MET A 582 13.37 -17.32 -0.83
C MET A 582 14.83 -17.02 -0.50
N GLY A 583 15.11 -16.17 0.50
CA GLY A 583 16.49 -15.87 0.90
C GLY A 583 17.21 -17.13 1.41
N ARG A 584 16.51 -17.94 2.22
CA ARG A 584 16.99 -19.23 2.72
C ARG A 584 17.29 -20.21 1.58
N LEU A 585 16.39 -20.29 0.60
CA LEU A 585 16.57 -21.14 -0.56
C LEU A 585 17.75 -20.67 -1.44
N GLY A 586 17.92 -19.34 -1.59
CA GLY A 586 19.08 -18.75 -2.27
C GLY A 586 20.41 -19.15 -1.63
N HIS A 587 20.50 -19.12 -0.29
CA HIS A 587 21.67 -19.63 0.43
C HIS A 587 21.92 -21.11 0.18
N LEU A 588 20.87 -21.93 0.23
CA LEU A 588 20.96 -23.37 -0.03
C LEU A 588 21.51 -23.63 -1.44
N TRP A 589 20.99 -22.89 -2.43
CA TRP A 589 21.48 -22.96 -3.80
C TRP A 589 22.95 -22.59 -3.91
N LEU A 590 23.38 -21.46 -3.34
CA LEU A 590 24.78 -21.03 -3.37
C LEU A 590 25.73 -22.00 -2.66
N ALA A 591 25.27 -22.68 -1.61
CA ALA A 591 26.07 -23.67 -0.89
C ALA A 591 26.17 -25.02 -1.62
N GLY A 592 25.21 -25.34 -2.51
CA GLY A 592 25.19 -26.60 -3.26
C GLY A 592 25.21 -27.82 -2.34
N ASP A 593 26.04 -28.82 -2.64
CA ASP A 593 26.15 -30.06 -1.85
C ASP A 593 26.67 -29.85 -0.42
N LYS A 594 27.24 -28.67 -0.11
CA LYS A 594 27.73 -28.34 1.24
C LYS A 594 26.61 -27.84 2.16
N ALA A 595 25.40 -27.68 1.64
CA ALA A 595 24.31 -27.04 2.34
C ALA A 595 23.61 -28.00 3.31
N ASP A 596 23.42 -27.55 4.56
CA ASP A 596 22.66 -28.30 5.55
C ASP A 596 21.20 -27.85 5.57
N ALA A 597 20.38 -28.49 4.72
CA ALA A 597 18.95 -28.20 4.61
C ALA A 597 18.19 -28.38 5.94
N THR A 598 18.71 -29.19 6.87
CA THR A 598 18.08 -29.46 8.17
C THR A 598 18.11 -28.26 9.12
N LYS A 599 18.98 -27.28 8.86
CA LYS A 599 19.09 -26.04 9.63
C LYS A 599 18.14 -24.94 9.16
N LEU A 600 17.46 -25.14 8.03
CA LEU A 600 16.53 -24.15 7.50
C LEU A 600 15.15 -24.31 8.14
N ARG A 601 14.65 -23.23 8.75
CA ARG A 601 13.28 -23.14 9.25
C ARG A 601 12.43 -22.35 8.27
N PHE A 602 11.47 -22.98 7.62
CA PHE A 602 10.54 -22.26 6.75
C PHE A 602 9.30 -21.85 7.54
N GLY A 603 8.67 -20.73 7.19
CA GLY A 603 7.39 -20.31 7.75
C GLY A 603 6.23 -21.21 7.27
N ASN A 604 5.02 -20.96 7.77
CA ASN A 604 3.81 -21.73 7.43
C ASN A 604 3.01 -21.14 6.24
N THR A 605 3.71 -20.68 5.20
CA THR A 605 3.10 -20.08 3.99
C THR A 605 3.19 -21.06 2.81
N PRO A 606 2.30 -21.00 1.80
CA PRO A 606 2.39 -21.85 0.61
C PRO A 606 3.74 -21.75 -0.08
N LEU A 607 4.28 -20.53 -0.23
CA LEU A 607 5.60 -20.31 -0.78
C LEU A 607 6.68 -20.98 0.07
N ALA A 608 6.59 -20.87 1.39
CA ALA A 608 7.54 -21.47 2.31
C ALA A 608 7.49 -23.01 2.26
N SER A 609 6.30 -23.61 2.19
CA SER A 609 6.14 -25.05 1.97
C SER A 609 6.82 -25.48 0.67
N ARG A 610 6.63 -24.76 -0.43
CA ARG A 610 7.24 -25.08 -1.74
C ARG A 610 8.77 -24.91 -1.74
N CYS A 611 9.29 -23.88 -1.08
CA CYS A 611 10.73 -23.71 -0.87
C CYS A 611 11.32 -24.87 -0.07
N TYR A 612 10.58 -25.36 0.93
CA TYR A 612 10.99 -26.51 1.72
C TYR A 612 10.99 -27.80 0.89
N SER A 613 9.96 -28.08 0.07
CA SER A 613 9.94 -29.23 -0.84
C SER A 613 11.12 -29.22 -1.81
N LEU A 614 11.47 -28.04 -2.32
CA LEU A 614 12.64 -27.86 -3.17
C LEU A 614 13.95 -28.09 -2.40
N ALA A 615 14.07 -27.59 -1.17
CA ALA A 615 15.24 -27.84 -0.33
C ALA A 615 15.44 -29.35 -0.06
N GLU A 616 14.36 -30.09 0.20
CA GLU A 616 14.42 -31.54 0.36
C GLU A 616 14.82 -32.28 -0.93
N ARG A 617 14.36 -31.81 -2.10
CA ARG A 617 14.81 -32.35 -3.40
C ARG A 617 16.30 -32.13 -3.62
N MET A 618 16.79 -30.92 -3.32
CA MET A 618 18.22 -30.60 -3.42
C MET A 618 19.05 -31.49 -2.48
N HIS A 619 18.62 -31.65 -1.23
CA HIS A 619 19.29 -32.53 -0.27
C HIS A 619 19.29 -34.00 -0.71
N ALA A 620 18.19 -34.46 -1.33
CA ALA A 620 18.10 -35.80 -1.93
C ALA A 620 18.91 -35.96 -3.23
N GLY A 621 19.59 -34.91 -3.70
CA GLY A 621 20.36 -34.95 -4.93
C GLY A 621 19.51 -35.03 -6.19
N LEU A 622 18.23 -34.66 -6.12
CA LEU A 622 17.31 -34.74 -7.25
C LEU A 622 17.29 -33.43 -8.06
N VAL A 623 17.30 -33.56 -9.37
CA VAL A 623 17.12 -32.45 -10.31
C VAL A 623 15.81 -32.69 -11.04
N LEU A 624 14.74 -32.11 -10.51
CA LEU A 624 13.38 -32.25 -11.03
C LEU A 624 12.79 -30.85 -11.22
N PRO A 625 12.05 -30.57 -12.32
CA PRO A 625 11.37 -29.30 -12.50
C PRO A 625 10.33 -29.07 -11.39
N MET A 626 9.89 -27.83 -11.14
CA MET A 626 8.74 -27.65 -10.24
C MET A 626 7.46 -28.02 -10.99
N LEU A 627 6.54 -28.76 -10.36
CA LEU A 627 5.30 -29.19 -11.04
C LEU A 627 4.45 -27.98 -11.44
N ALA A 628 4.38 -26.94 -10.59
CA ALA A 628 3.49 -25.81 -10.81
C ALA A 628 4.07 -24.70 -11.69
N THR A 629 5.35 -24.75 -12.10
CA THR A 629 5.97 -23.67 -12.90
C THR A 629 5.09 -23.33 -14.11
N PRO A 630 4.58 -22.11 -14.23
CA PRO A 630 3.69 -21.76 -15.31
C PRO A 630 4.41 -21.82 -16.65
N THR A 631 3.66 -22.16 -17.70
CA THR A 631 4.15 -22.21 -19.08
C THR A 631 3.78 -20.95 -19.87
N HIS A 632 2.73 -20.26 -19.43
CA HIS A 632 2.19 -19.06 -20.07
C HIS A 632 1.88 -17.98 -19.03
N SER A 633 1.90 -16.72 -19.44
CA SER A 633 1.59 -15.56 -18.60
C SER A 633 0.23 -15.71 -17.93
N GLY A 634 -0.02 -15.02 -16.82
CA GLY A 634 -1.24 -15.24 -16.03
C GLY A 634 -1.22 -16.55 -15.25
N GLY A 635 -0.03 -17.16 -15.10
CA GLY A 635 0.18 -18.34 -14.25
C GLY A 635 -0.35 -19.64 -14.84
N TRP A 636 -0.68 -19.67 -16.14
CA TRP A 636 -1.27 -20.85 -16.79
C TRP A 636 -0.25 -21.96 -17.04
N LEU A 637 -0.67 -23.19 -16.75
CA LEU A 637 0.10 -24.41 -16.95
C LEU A 637 -0.52 -25.25 -18.08
N ASP A 638 0.27 -25.50 -19.12
CA ASP A 638 -0.05 -26.45 -20.17
C ASP A 638 -0.22 -27.85 -19.57
N PRO A 639 -1.40 -28.48 -19.72
CA PRO A 639 -1.66 -29.81 -19.18
C PRO A 639 -0.66 -30.87 -19.64
N LEU A 640 -0.17 -30.83 -20.90
CA LEU A 640 0.82 -31.78 -21.38
C LEU A 640 2.17 -31.61 -20.69
N VAL A 641 2.55 -30.37 -20.38
CA VAL A 641 3.78 -30.10 -19.63
C VAL A 641 3.68 -30.66 -18.22
N LEU A 642 2.53 -30.53 -17.54
CA LEU A 642 2.33 -31.14 -16.22
C LEU A 642 2.45 -32.68 -16.28
N VAL A 643 1.83 -33.32 -17.27
CA VAL A 643 1.91 -34.77 -17.48
C VAL A 643 3.36 -35.21 -17.64
N ARG A 644 4.16 -34.50 -18.46
CA ARG A 644 5.59 -34.79 -18.64
C ARG A 644 6.37 -34.65 -17.35
N ARG A 645 6.17 -33.56 -16.60
CA ARG A 645 6.84 -33.35 -15.30
C ARG A 645 6.49 -34.46 -14.29
N LEU A 646 5.25 -34.93 -14.27
CA LEU A 646 4.84 -36.02 -13.39
C LEU A 646 5.43 -37.38 -13.81
N LYS A 647 5.62 -37.62 -15.11
CA LYS A 647 6.38 -38.78 -15.60
C LYS A 647 7.83 -38.73 -15.12
N ASP A 648 8.49 -37.57 -15.20
CA ASP A 648 9.85 -37.40 -14.66
C ASP A 648 9.91 -37.72 -13.15
N TYR A 649 8.90 -37.29 -12.37
CA TYR A 649 8.78 -37.62 -10.96
C TYR A 649 8.55 -39.12 -10.72
N GLN A 650 7.71 -39.77 -11.54
CA GLN A 650 7.45 -41.21 -11.48
C GLN A 650 8.74 -42.00 -11.75
N ASP A 651 9.47 -41.63 -12.80
CA ASP A 651 10.69 -42.32 -13.23
C ASP A 651 11.82 -42.20 -12.20
N GLN A 652 11.83 -41.12 -11.42
CA GLN A 652 12.74 -40.93 -10.28
C GLN A 652 12.22 -41.55 -8.97
N GLY A 653 11.11 -42.28 -8.99
CA GLY A 653 10.53 -42.93 -7.81
C GLY A 653 10.02 -41.96 -6.74
N ARG A 654 9.73 -40.71 -7.11
CA ARG A 654 9.25 -39.64 -6.21
C ARG A 654 7.84 -39.19 -6.58
N LEU A 655 7.00 -40.14 -7.00
CA LEU A 655 5.61 -39.79 -7.31
C LEU A 655 4.96 -39.17 -6.07
N VAL A 656 4.24 -38.07 -6.28
CA VAL A 656 3.46 -37.41 -5.25
C VAL A 656 2.47 -38.43 -4.69
N ASP A 657 2.50 -38.66 -3.37
CA ASP A 657 1.71 -39.67 -2.66
C ASP A 657 2.20 -41.13 -2.77
N ALA A 658 3.45 -41.37 -3.14
CA ALA A 658 4.05 -42.67 -2.87
C ALA A 658 4.09 -42.86 -1.34
N ASP A 659 3.35 -43.84 -0.83
CA ASP A 659 3.26 -44.35 0.55
C ASP A 659 4.63 -44.86 1.10
N GLN A 660 5.72 -44.36 0.54
CA GLN A 660 7.07 -44.54 0.98
C GLN A 660 7.26 -43.71 2.24
N ALA A 661 6.87 -44.30 3.36
CA ALA A 661 7.64 -44.20 4.60
C ALA A 661 9.08 -44.69 4.35
N SER A 662 9.83 -43.96 3.52
CA SER A 662 11.25 -44.16 3.32
C SER A 662 11.94 -43.93 4.66
N GLY A 663 13.02 -44.65 4.94
CA GLY A 663 13.75 -44.56 6.21
C GLY A 663 14.18 -43.14 6.63
N TRP A 664 14.10 -42.17 5.72
CA TRP A 664 14.30 -40.74 5.95
C TRP A 664 13.24 -40.08 6.83
N GLN A 665 11.96 -40.45 6.73
CA GLN A 665 10.92 -39.97 7.66
C GLN A 665 11.25 -40.39 9.10
N LYS A 666 11.86 -41.57 9.33
CA LYS A 666 12.34 -41.99 10.66
C LYS A 666 13.52 -41.15 11.15
N LEU A 667 14.45 -40.77 10.28
CA LEU A 667 15.62 -39.95 10.65
C LEU A 667 15.23 -38.51 11.01
N ILE A 668 14.31 -37.93 10.24
CA ILE A 668 13.75 -36.60 10.48
C ILE A 668 12.78 -36.63 11.67
N GLN A 669 11.90 -37.63 11.79
CA GLN A 669 11.03 -37.80 12.98
C GLN A 669 11.83 -37.95 14.27
N ASN A 670 13.02 -38.55 14.24
CA ASN A 670 13.85 -38.67 15.43
C ASN A 670 14.60 -37.36 15.77
N THR A 671 14.86 -36.50 14.79
CA THR A 671 15.51 -35.19 15.00
C THR A 671 14.48 -34.09 15.33
N ILE A 672 13.26 -34.18 14.79
CA ILE A 672 12.15 -33.21 14.97
C ILE A 672 11.24 -33.56 16.16
N LYS A 673 11.29 -34.79 16.71
CA LYS A 673 10.62 -35.16 17.97
C LYS A 673 10.92 -34.20 19.14
N ALA A 674 12.00 -33.43 19.07
CA ALA A 674 12.35 -32.44 20.06
C ALA A 674 11.60 -31.10 19.96
N PHE A 675 10.91 -30.75 18.85
CA PHE A 675 10.48 -29.35 18.67
C PHE A 675 9.05 -29.01 18.22
N THR A 676 8.25 -29.86 17.57
CA THR A 676 6.79 -29.66 17.42
C THR A 676 6.20 -30.73 16.50
N LYS A 677 5.17 -31.46 16.94
CA LYS A 677 4.32 -32.27 16.03
C LYS A 677 3.30 -31.36 15.33
N PRO A 678 3.08 -31.55 14.02
CA PRO A 678 1.88 -32.26 13.59
C PRO A 678 2.22 -33.66 13.10
N LYS A 679 1.21 -34.53 13.08
CA LYS A 679 1.32 -35.98 12.98
C LYS A 679 0.88 -36.47 11.59
N ASP A 680 0.97 -35.61 10.58
CA ASP A 680 0.21 -35.77 9.34
C ASP A 680 1.08 -36.26 8.17
N ASP A 681 0.51 -37.17 7.37
CA ASP A 681 1.11 -37.95 6.28
C ASP A 681 1.37 -37.16 4.98
N TYR A 682 1.42 -35.83 5.02
CA TYR A 682 1.57 -35.02 3.80
C TYR A 682 3.02 -34.93 3.34
N SER A 683 3.25 -35.14 2.05
CA SER A 683 4.54 -34.92 1.41
C SER A 683 4.70 -33.43 1.12
N ASN A 684 5.92 -32.88 1.21
CA ASN A 684 6.12 -31.47 0.88
C ASN A 684 5.84 -31.18 -0.60
N ASP A 685 5.97 -32.17 -1.49
CA ASP A 685 5.63 -32.04 -2.90
C ASP A 685 4.10 -31.92 -3.16
N ASP A 686 3.26 -32.17 -2.14
CA ASP A 686 1.80 -32.03 -2.23
C ASP A 686 1.38 -30.57 -2.53
N ALA A 687 2.03 -29.59 -1.89
CA ALA A 687 1.73 -28.18 -2.12
C ALA A 687 2.04 -27.75 -3.57
N GLU A 688 3.09 -28.33 -4.16
CA GLU A 688 3.47 -28.09 -5.55
C GLU A 688 2.45 -28.71 -6.51
N PHE A 689 2.01 -29.93 -6.24
CA PHE A 689 1.02 -30.61 -7.10
C PHE A 689 -0.34 -29.92 -7.04
N ILE A 690 -0.80 -29.51 -5.85
CA ILE A 690 -2.05 -28.75 -5.69
C ILE A 690 -2.01 -27.45 -6.49
N GLN A 691 -0.92 -26.70 -6.38
CA GLN A 691 -0.74 -25.48 -7.14
C GLN A 691 -0.71 -25.75 -8.66
N ALA A 692 -0.07 -26.83 -9.09
CA ALA A 692 -0.05 -27.23 -10.50
C ALA A 692 -1.46 -27.53 -11.04
N LEU A 693 -2.28 -28.27 -10.28
CA LEU A 693 -3.67 -28.55 -10.65
C LEU A 693 -4.48 -27.25 -10.79
N LEU A 694 -4.34 -26.34 -9.82
CA LEU A 694 -5.03 -25.04 -9.83
C LEU A 694 -4.58 -24.12 -10.98
N ARG A 695 -3.48 -24.41 -11.68
CA ARG A 695 -2.98 -23.66 -12.84
C ARG A 695 -3.33 -24.28 -14.20
N LEU A 696 -3.91 -25.48 -14.23
CA LEU A 696 -4.16 -26.21 -15.48
C LEU A 696 -5.06 -25.41 -16.43
N ALA A 697 -4.53 -25.10 -17.60
CA ALA A 697 -5.30 -24.50 -18.68
C ALA A 697 -6.39 -25.44 -19.22
N PRO A 698 -7.44 -24.89 -19.85
CA PRO A 698 -8.47 -25.68 -20.51
C PRO A 698 -8.01 -26.32 -21.82
N ASP A 699 -7.03 -25.73 -22.49
CA ASP A 699 -6.48 -26.21 -23.75
C ASP A 699 -5.70 -27.53 -23.57
N GLY A 700 -5.70 -28.39 -24.59
CA GLY A 700 -4.88 -29.60 -24.60
C GLY A 700 -5.28 -30.70 -23.61
N ARG A 701 -6.33 -30.50 -22.79
CA ARG A 701 -6.76 -31.47 -21.76
C ARG A 701 -7.02 -32.86 -22.30
N THR A 702 -7.64 -33.00 -23.47
CA THR A 702 -7.92 -34.31 -24.08
C THR A 702 -6.63 -35.07 -24.42
N VAL A 703 -5.64 -34.39 -25.01
CA VAL A 703 -4.35 -35.00 -25.36
C VAL A 703 -3.56 -35.34 -24.10
N ALA A 704 -3.55 -34.41 -23.13
CA ALA A 704 -2.92 -34.65 -21.83
C ALA A 704 -3.56 -35.80 -21.07
N LEU A 705 -4.86 -35.97 -21.16
CA LEU A 705 -5.59 -37.06 -20.50
C LEU A 705 -5.13 -38.42 -21.02
N GLU A 706 -4.98 -38.57 -22.35
CA GLU A 706 -4.48 -39.80 -22.94
C GLU A 706 -3.07 -40.13 -22.44
N GLU A 707 -2.18 -39.13 -22.43
CA GLU A 707 -0.83 -39.32 -21.91
C GLU A 707 -0.79 -39.61 -20.39
N ALA A 708 -1.71 -39.03 -19.63
CA ALA A 708 -1.81 -39.17 -18.17
C ALA A 708 -2.24 -40.57 -17.71
N ARG A 709 -2.73 -41.43 -18.61
CA ARG A 709 -3.07 -42.84 -18.28
C ARG A 709 -1.86 -43.66 -17.82
N SER A 710 -0.67 -43.29 -18.27
CA SER A 710 0.59 -43.93 -17.86
C SER A 710 1.08 -43.52 -16.46
N ILE A 711 0.48 -42.48 -15.87
CA ILE A 711 0.80 -42.03 -14.51
C ILE A 711 -0.02 -42.86 -13.52
N THR A 712 0.68 -43.54 -12.62
CA THR A 712 0.10 -44.46 -11.63
C THR A 712 -0.23 -43.74 -10.31
N GLY A 713 -0.75 -44.47 -9.32
CA GLY A 713 -0.98 -43.94 -7.97
C GLY A 713 -2.07 -42.87 -7.87
N LEU A 714 -2.16 -42.23 -6.70
CA LEU A 714 -3.16 -41.20 -6.42
C LEU A 714 -2.98 -39.98 -7.32
N ALA A 715 -1.75 -39.49 -7.50
CA ALA A 715 -1.46 -38.34 -8.35
C ALA A 715 -1.97 -38.53 -9.80
N GLY A 716 -1.82 -39.74 -10.37
CA GLY A 716 -2.36 -40.07 -11.68
C GLY A 716 -3.90 -40.02 -11.73
N LYS A 717 -4.58 -40.59 -10.73
CA LYS A 717 -6.06 -40.50 -10.62
C LYS A 717 -6.54 -39.07 -10.48
N THR A 718 -5.91 -38.29 -9.59
CA THR A 718 -6.22 -36.87 -9.36
C THR A 718 -6.04 -36.04 -10.63
N LEU A 719 -4.94 -36.24 -11.37
CA LEU A 719 -4.69 -35.52 -12.61
C LEU A 719 -5.74 -35.86 -13.67
N ARG A 720 -6.05 -37.15 -13.87
CA ARG A 720 -7.09 -37.56 -14.83
C ARG A 720 -8.44 -36.94 -14.51
N PHE A 721 -8.80 -36.87 -13.22
CA PHE A 721 -10.02 -36.18 -12.78
C PHE A 721 -10.00 -34.70 -13.14
N ALA A 722 -8.89 -33.99 -12.86
CA ALA A 722 -8.74 -32.58 -13.24
C ALA A 722 -8.86 -32.35 -14.77
N LEU A 723 -8.39 -33.31 -15.57
CA LEU A 723 -8.46 -33.29 -17.03
C LEU A 723 -9.83 -33.71 -17.59
N GLY A 724 -10.73 -34.23 -16.75
CA GLY A 724 -12.12 -34.56 -17.08
C GLY A 724 -12.46 -36.06 -17.16
N GLU A 725 -11.66 -36.95 -16.59
CA GLU A 725 -11.93 -38.40 -16.52
C GLU A 725 -11.87 -38.94 -15.08
N GLY A 726 -12.81 -39.82 -14.72
CA GLY A 726 -12.81 -40.54 -13.44
C GLY A 726 -13.81 -40.01 -12.42
N ASP A 727 -13.81 -40.61 -11.23
CA ASP A 727 -14.68 -40.24 -10.11
C ASP A 727 -13.85 -39.60 -8.98
N ILE A 728 -14.33 -38.46 -8.48
CA ILE A 728 -13.72 -37.74 -7.37
C ILE A 728 -13.67 -38.57 -6.08
N THR A 729 -14.58 -39.55 -5.94
CA THR A 729 -14.61 -40.45 -4.78
C THR A 729 -13.40 -41.39 -4.71
N GLU A 730 -12.68 -41.57 -5.82
CA GLU A 730 -11.41 -42.31 -5.86
C GLU A 730 -10.20 -41.51 -5.36
N ILE A 731 -10.40 -40.23 -5.04
CA ILE A 731 -9.37 -39.33 -4.51
C ILE A 731 -9.59 -39.16 -3.00
N ASP A 732 -8.97 -40.04 -2.22
CA ASP A 732 -9.09 -40.09 -0.76
C ASP A 732 -8.33 -38.97 -0.02
N LYS A 733 -7.43 -38.26 -0.72
CA LYS A 733 -6.70 -37.10 -0.19
C LYS A 733 -7.44 -35.78 -0.43
N PRO A 734 -7.98 -35.11 0.61
CA PRO A 734 -8.89 -34.00 0.41
C PRO A 734 -8.34 -32.79 -0.36
N PRO A 735 -7.12 -32.31 -0.07
CA PRO A 735 -6.54 -31.21 -0.82
C PRO A 735 -6.41 -31.48 -2.33
N PHE A 736 -6.17 -32.74 -2.72
CA PHE A 736 -6.04 -33.14 -4.12
C PHE A 736 -7.40 -33.13 -4.83
N ALA A 737 -8.43 -33.69 -4.19
CA ALA A 737 -9.77 -33.69 -4.77
C ALA A 737 -10.31 -32.27 -4.93
N VAL A 738 -10.09 -31.38 -3.94
CA VAL A 738 -10.50 -29.97 -4.05
C VAL A 738 -9.78 -29.28 -5.19
N ALA A 739 -8.46 -29.41 -5.27
CA ALA A 739 -7.66 -28.75 -6.31
C ALA A 739 -8.03 -29.26 -7.70
N ALA A 740 -8.20 -30.57 -7.87
CA ALA A 740 -8.60 -31.20 -9.12
C ALA A 740 -10.03 -30.78 -9.51
N PHE A 741 -10.97 -30.75 -8.57
CA PHE A 741 -12.33 -30.29 -8.82
C PHE A 741 -12.38 -28.81 -9.21
N ARG A 742 -11.65 -27.93 -8.49
CA ARG A 742 -11.60 -26.49 -8.80
C ARG A 742 -10.83 -26.20 -10.09
N SER A 743 -9.93 -27.08 -10.49
CA SER A 743 -9.28 -27.05 -11.80
C SER A 743 -10.24 -27.43 -12.92
N HIS A 744 -11.07 -28.46 -12.69
CA HIS A 744 -12.04 -28.95 -13.67
C HIS A 744 -13.24 -28.01 -13.82
N THR A 745 -13.87 -27.65 -12.71
CA THR A 745 -15.10 -26.86 -12.64
C THR A 745 -14.97 -25.74 -11.59
N PRO A 746 -14.28 -24.62 -11.92
CA PRO A 746 -13.91 -23.59 -10.95
C PRO A 746 -15.09 -23.00 -10.16
N ARG A 747 -16.22 -22.76 -10.85
CA ARG A 747 -17.47 -22.27 -10.26
C ARG A 747 -18.52 -23.37 -10.00
N GLY A 748 -18.14 -24.64 -10.13
CA GLY A 748 -19.05 -25.77 -9.93
C GLY A 748 -19.29 -26.07 -8.46
N THR A 749 -20.38 -26.81 -8.21
CA THR A 749 -20.67 -27.46 -6.93
C THR A 749 -20.37 -28.95 -7.06
N CYS A 750 -19.69 -29.55 -6.07
CA CYS A 750 -19.44 -31.00 -6.04
C CYS A 750 -20.21 -31.68 -4.90
N PRO A 751 -21.43 -32.21 -5.15
CA PRO A 751 -22.20 -32.92 -4.12
C PRO A 751 -21.42 -34.08 -3.48
N ASN A 752 -20.63 -34.82 -4.26
CA ASN A 752 -19.85 -35.96 -3.76
C ASN A 752 -18.81 -35.57 -2.71
N LEU A 753 -18.33 -34.32 -2.70
CA LEU A 753 -17.46 -33.84 -1.62
C LEU A 753 -18.27 -33.56 -0.34
N ALA A 754 -19.53 -33.12 -0.46
CA ALA A 754 -20.40 -32.88 0.68
C ALA A 754 -20.73 -34.18 1.44
N ASP A 755 -21.00 -35.27 0.71
CA ASP A 755 -21.43 -36.54 1.29
C ASP A 755 -20.32 -37.25 2.09
N ASN A 756 -19.05 -36.94 1.81
CA ASN A 756 -17.90 -37.54 2.49
C ASN A 756 -17.58 -36.93 3.87
N SER A 757 -18.52 -36.17 4.47
CA SER A 757 -18.32 -35.40 5.71
C SER A 757 -17.29 -34.25 5.60
N TRP A 758 -17.12 -33.68 4.40
CA TRP A 758 -16.15 -32.61 4.19
C TRP A 758 -16.73 -31.29 4.66
N PRO A 759 -15.90 -30.38 5.20
CA PRO A 759 -16.41 -29.13 5.68
C PRO A 759 -16.97 -28.31 4.50
N HIS A 760 -18.18 -27.77 4.66
CA HIS A 760 -18.85 -26.89 3.68
C HIS A 760 -18.17 -25.51 3.64
N LEU A 761 -16.92 -25.50 3.17
CA LEU A 761 -16.08 -24.30 3.08
C LEU A 761 -16.21 -23.62 1.71
N PRO A 762 -15.99 -22.29 1.65
CA PRO A 762 -15.92 -21.55 0.39
C PRO A 762 -14.80 -22.11 -0.51
N ASP A 763 -15.10 -22.24 -1.80
CA ASP A 763 -14.23 -22.83 -2.83
C ASP A 763 -13.75 -24.26 -2.54
N VAL A 764 -14.43 -24.98 -1.65
CA VAL A 764 -14.24 -26.43 -1.44
C VAL A 764 -15.39 -27.18 -2.12
N VAL A 765 -16.56 -27.22 -1.49
CA VAL A 765 -17.76 -27.88 -2.05
C VAL A 765 -18.50 -26.93 -3.00
N TYR A 766 -18.68 -25.69 -2.58
CA TYR A 766 -19.40 -24.64 -3.30
C TYR A 766 -18.43 -23.53 -3.73
N PRO A 767 -18.64 -22.88 -4.88
CA PRO A 767 -17.89 -21.66 -5.19
C PRO A 767 -18.16 -20.60 -4.12
N ALA A 768 -17.16 -19.81 -3.77
CA ALA A 768 -17.38 -18.67 -2.88
C ALA A 768 -18.31 -17.65 -3.55
N VAL A 769 -19.37 -17.28 -2.84
CA VAL A 769 -20.31 -16.22 -3.24
C VAL A 769 -20.20 -15.09 -2.23
N TYR A 770 -20.14 -13.86 -2.71
CA TYR A 770 -19.94 -12.69 -1.87
C TYR A 770 -21.20 -11.86 -1.75
N THR A 771 -21.42 -11.32 -0.56
CA THR A 771 -22.50 -10.40 -0.26
C THR A 771 -21.97 -9.14 0.38
N TYR A 772 -22.59 -8.03 0.00
CA TYR A 772 -22.28 -6.72 0.55
C TYR A 772 -22.79 -6.60 2.00
N ASN A 773 -21.91 -6.19 2.90
CA ASN A 773 -22.19 -5.91 4.30
C ASN A 773 -21.88 -4.44 4.61
N SER A 774 -22.93 -3.62 4.67
CA SER A 774 -22.83 -2.18 4.95
C SER A 774 -22.24 -1.90 6.33
N ASP A 775 -22.57 -2.70 7.34
CA ASP A 775 -22.18 -2.47 8.73
C ASP A 775 -20.66 -2.56 8.90
N ALA A 776 -20.02 -3.47 8.15
CA ALA A 776 -18.57 -3.57 8.11
C ALA A 776 -17.91 -2.29 7.58
N ILE A 777 -18.51 -1.64 6.56
CA ILE A 777 -18.04 -0.36 6.05
C ILE A 777 -18.32 0.75 7.05
N VAL A 778 -19.52 0.84 7.64
CA VAL A 778 -19.85 1.87 8.64
C VAL A 778 -18.87 1.80 9.82
N LYS A 779 -18.66 0.59 10.37
CA LYS A 779 -17.72 0.36 11.45
C LYS A 779 -16.31 0.81 11.06
N PHE A 780 -15.82 0.33 9.91
CA PHE A 780 -14.50 0.71 9.41
C PHE A 780 -14.38 2.23 9.17
N THR A 781 -15.41 2.87 8.62
CA THR A 781 -15.39 4.30 8.30
C THR A 781 -15.50 5.20 9.52
N ASN A 782 -16.16 4.75 10.59
CA ASN A 782 -16.23 5.43 11.87
C ASN A 782 -14.96 5.22 12.72
N ASP A 783 -14.36 4.04 12.66
CA ASP A 783 -13.14 3.67 13.40
C ASP A 783 -11.84 4.05 12.65
N ARG A 784 -11.94 4.80 11.54
CA ARG A 784 -10.87 5.15 10.57
C ARG A 784 -9.52 5.58 11.14
N TYR A 785 -9.48 6.02 12.40
CA TYR A 785 -8.28 6.56 13.03
C TYR A 785 -7.80 5.79 14.25
N LYS A 786 -8.51 4.74 14.71
CA LYS A 786 -8.23 4.16 16.02
C LYS A 786 -7.21 3.02 16.01
N ILE A 787 -7.06 2.24 14.94
CA ILE A 787 -6.10 1.13 14.90
C ILE A 787 -5.66 0.89 13.45
N ILE A 788 -4.35 0.76 13.21
CA ILE A 788 -3.82 0.01 12.05
C ILE A 788 -4.30 -1.43 12.26
N ALA A 789 -5.55 -1.70 11.90
CA ALA A 789 -6.21 -2.93 12.29
C ALA A 789 -5.48 -4.09 11.61
N LEU A 790 -5.11 -5.11 12.39
CA LEU A 790 -4.63 -6.40 11.90
C LEU A 790 -5.71 -7.15 11.09
N ARG A 791 -6.90 -6.56 10.87
CA ARG A 791 -8.00 -7.14 10.10
C ARG A 791 -8.44 -6.18 9.00
N LEU A 792 -8.67 -6.73 7.82
CA LEU A 792 -9.36 -6.10 6.72
C LEU A 792 -10.85 -5.91 7.03
N PRO A 793 -11.48 -4.89 6.44
CA PRO A 793 -12.93 -4.71 6.53
C PRO A 793 -13.65 -5.83 5.77
N ASP A 794 -14.45 -6.63 6.46
CA ASP A 794 -15.21 -7.73 5.87
C ASP A 794 -16.53 -7.26 5.23
N PHE A 795 -16.45 -6.33 4.28
CA PHE A 795 -17.64 -5.79 3.61
C PHE A 795 -18.13 -6.65 2.43
N LEU A 796 -17.26 -7.52 1.92
CA LEU A 796 -17.62 -8.62 1.01
C LEU A 796 -17.56 -9.90 1.81
N THR A 797 -18.61 -10.13 2.61
CA THR A 797 -18.73 -11.34 3.43
C THR A 797 -19.16 -12.50 2.56
N ILE A 798 -18.60 -13.68 2.80
CA ILE A 798 -18.99 -14.90 2.11
C ILE A 798 -20.43 -15.25 2.49
N LYS A 799 -21.30 -15.35 1.50
CA LYS A 799 -22.65 -15.86 1.63
C LYS A 799 -22.56 -17.38 1.80
N GLN A 800 -22.71 -17.85 3.03
CA GLN A 800 -22.71 -19.29 3.30
C GLN A 800 -23.93 -19.96 2.66
N VAL A 801 -23.68 -21.09 2.00
CA VAL A 801 -24.71 -21.96 1.42
C VAL A 801 -24.96 -23.10 2.41
N GLY A 802 -25.91 -22.95 3.35
CA GLY A 802 -26.36 -24.03 4.26
C GLY A 802 -26.20 -23.79 5.77
N HIS A 803 -26.76 -24.69 6.60
CA HIS A 803 -27.03 -24.59 8.05
C HIS A 803 -25.82 -24.41 9.01
N ALA A 804 -24.58 -24.31 8.54
CA ALA A 804 -23.38 -24.39 9.39
C ALA A 804 -22.80 -23.02 9.85
N SER A 805 -23.64 -22.00 10.11
CA SER A 805 -23.17 -20.62 10.03
C SER A 805 -22.32 -20.08 11.18
N ALA A 806 -22.65 -20.44 12.42
CA ALA A 806 -22.01 -19.84 13.59
C ALA A 806 -20.65 -20.47 13.95
N SER A 807 -20.46 -21.77 13.72
CA SER A 807 -19.21 -22.45 14.11
C SER A 807 -18.05 -22.11 13.18
N LEU A 808 -18.35 -21.84 11.90
CA LEU A 808 -17.35 -21.63 10.86
C LEU A 808 -16.78 -20.21 10.86
N GLN A 809 -17.62 -19.20 11.09
CA GLN A 809 -17.17 -17.82 11.28
C GLN A 809 -16.31 -17.70 12.56
N ASN A 810 -16.75 -18.32 13.66
CA ASN A 810 -15.94 -18.49 14.87
C ASN A 810 -14.65 -19.27 14.61
N SER A 811 -14.65 -20.23 13.68
CA SER A 811 -13.44 -20.99 13.32
C SER A 811 -12.46 -20.15 12.51
N PHE A 812 -12.91 -19.35 11.54
CA PHE A 812 -12.04 -18.41 10.82
C PHE A 812 -11.49 -17.31 11.74
N GLU A 813 -12.30 -16.82 12.67
CA GLU A 813 -11.87 -15.88 13.71
C GLU A 813 -10.84 -16.54 14.66
N ARG A 814 -11.09 -17.78 15.11
CA ARG A 814 -10.13 -18.59 15.87
C ARG A 814 -8.88 -18.97 15.07
N PHE A 815 -8.97 -19.14 13.76
CA PHE A 815 -7.82 -19.45 12.89
C PHE A 815 -6.78 -18.33 12.89
N GLY A 816 -7.22 -17.06 12.91
CA GLY A 816 -6.28 -15.94 13.01
C GLY A 816 -6.06 -15.41 14.43
N GLU A 817 -6.89 -15.78 15.41
CA GLU A 817 -6.61 -15.53 16.84
C GLU A 817 -5.74 -16.64 17.49
N GLY A 818 -5.66 -17.83 16.89
CA GLY A 818 -5.31 -19.06 17.60
C GLY A 818 -4.25 -19.95 16.93
N ILE A 819 -3.11 -19.39 16.48
CA ILE A 819 -1.90 -20.21 16.30
C ILE A 819 -1.14 -20.39 17.63
N GLU A 820 -1.36 -19.53 18.64
CA GLU A 820 -0.63 -19.61 19.92
C GLU A 820 -1.48 -19.98 21.14
N ALA A 821 -2.80 -19.75 21.13
CA ALA A 821 -3.59 -19.74 22.37
C ALA A 821 -4.22 -21.09 22.82
N ASN A 822 -4.20 -22.17 22.02
CA ASN A 822 -4.82 -23.43 22.45
C ASN A 822 -4.23 -24.67 21.77
N ARG A 823 -3.16 -25.24 22.33
CA ARG A 823 -2.50 -26.46 21.81
C ARG A 823 -3.19 -27.77 22.20
N ASP A 824 -4.06 -27.79 23.21
CA ASP A 824 -4.49 -29.07 23.82
C ASP A 824 -5.90 -29.54 23.43
N GLU A 825 -6.78 -28.71 22.86
CA GLU A 825 -8.19 -29.12 22.61
C GLU A 825 -8.66 -29.10 21.14
N THR A 826 -7.87 -28.63 20.18
CA THR A 826 -8.27 -28.66 18.77
C THR A 826 -7.78 -29.94 18.06
N LYS A 827 -8.58 -31.00 18.18
CA LYS A 827 -8.64 -32.08 17.17
C LYS A 827 -9.20 -31.61 15.81
N PHE A 828 -9.37 -30.31 15.60
CA PHE A 828 -9.53 -29.72 14.27
C PHE A 828 -8.19 -29.83 13.55
N VAL A 829 -8.04 -30.97 12.90
CA VAL A 829 -6.93 -31.42 12.09
C VAL A 829 -6.30 -30.28 11.28
N MET A 830 -4.97 -30.26 11.26
CA MET A 830 -4.12 -29.41 10.44
C MET A 830 -4.24 -29.71 8.92
N TYR A 831 -5.46 -29.92 8.42
CA TYR A 831 -5.82 -29.81 7.00
C TYR A 831 -5.50 -28.45 6.31
N PRO A 832 -5.26 -27.28 6.97
CA PRO A 832 -5.27 -25.99 6.28
C PRO A 832 -4.09 -25.70 5.35
N GLN A 833 -2.90 -26.26 5.56
CA GLN A 833 -1.70 -25.77 4.84
C GLN A 833 -1.75 -26.07 3.33
N HIS A 834 -2.30 -27.21 2.94
CA HIS A 834 -2.39 -27.64 1.55
C HIS A 834 -3.64 -27.09 0.84
N LEU A 835 -4.74 -26.87 1.57
CA LEU A 835 -5.94 -26.15 1.08
C LEU A 835 -5.80 -24.62 1.20
N THR A 836 -4.62 -24.13 1.58
CA THR A 836 -4.38 -22.72 1.87
C THR A 836 -4.76 -21.78 0.72
N PRO A 837 -4.41 -22.04 -0.56
CA PRO A 837 -4.70 -21.08 -1.62
C PRO A 837 -6.21 -20.81 -1.76
N THR A 838 -7.05 -21.84 -1.62
CA THR A 838 -8.51 -21.70 -1.73
C THR A 838 -9.16 -21.18 -0.45
N LEU A 839 -8.58 -21.42 0.72
CA LEU A 839 -9.17 -21.03 2.01
C LEU A 839 -8.65 -19.72 2.59
N LYS A 840 -7.34 -19.47 2.57
CA LYS A 840 -6.74 -18.26 3.20
C LYS A 840 -7.13 -16.97 2.49
N ILE A 841 -7.40 -17.03 1.18
CA ILE A 841 -7.82 -15.87 0.39
C ILE A 841 -9.11 -15.23 0.93
N HIS A 842 -9.95 -16.03 1.61
CA HIS A 842 -11.18 -15.61 2.26
C HIS A 842 -10.97 -14.97 3.63
N GLY A 843 -9.81 -15.20 4.25
CA GLY A 843 -9.50 -14.70 5.58
C GLY A 843 -9.55 -13.17 5.63
N ILE A 844 -9.85 -12.62 6.81
CA ILE A 844 -9.91 -11.17 7.03
C ILE A 844 -8.64 -10.63 7.68
N PHE A 845 -7.71 -11.48 8.10
CA PHE A 845 -6.47 -11.01 8.73
C PHE A 845 -5.58 -10.31 7.72
N ARG A 846 -4.96 -9.20 8.14
CA ARG A 846 -3.91 -8.52 7.38
C ARG A 846 -2.71 -9.44 7.44
N ASN A 847 -2.23 -9.85 6.27
CA ASN A 847 -1.07 -10.70 6.25
C ASN A 847 0.15 -9.89 6.67
N SER A 848 1.10 -10.54 7.34
CA SER A 848 2.48 -10.07 7.31
C SER A 848 2.91 -9.94 5.84
N ASN A 849 3.86 -9.06 5.52
CA ASN A 849 4.37 -8.77 4.16
C ASN A 849 4.97 -9.98 3.38
N LEU A 850 4.66 -11.22 3.78
CA LEU A 850 5.23 -12.48 3.33
C LEU A 850 4.25 -13.37 2.56
N ASP A 851 2.94 -13.07 2.57
CA ASP A 851 1.93 -13.83 1.83
C ASP A 851 1.48 -13.02 0.60
N ASP A 852 2.17 -13.22 -0.51
CA ASP A 852 1.79 -12.66 -1.81
C ASP A 852 0.72 -13.54 -2.45
N TRP A 853 -0.56 -13.12 -2.38
CA TRP A 853 -1.67 -13.86 -3.00
C TRP A 853 -1.63 -13.86 -4.52
N SER A 854 -0.77 -13.05 -5.16
CA SER A 854 -0.52 -13.23 -6.59
C SER A 854 0.12 -14.60 -6.87
N LEU A 855 0.65 -15.29 -5.85
CA LEU A 855 1.06 -16.71 -5.91
C LEU A 855 -0.11 -17.69 -5.77
N ASP A 856 -1.29 -17.27 -5.31
CA ASP A 856 -2.48 -18.12 -5.23
C ASP A 856 -3.23 -18.05 -6.57
N TRP A 857 -2.78 -18.85 -7.53
CA TRP A 857 -3.34 -18.86 -8.88
C TRP A 857 -4.61 -19.71 -8.96
N LEU A 858 -5.65 -19.30 -8.26
CA LEU A 858 -6.95 -19.96 -8.33
C LEU A 858 -7.54 -19.80 -9.74
N GLN A 859 -8.17 -20.86 -10.26
CA GLN A 859 -8.97 -20.76 -11.49
C GLN A 859 -10.15 -19.79 -11.31
N ASN A 860 -10.80 -19.85 -10.14
CA ASN A 860 -11.78 -18.84 -9.74
C ASN A 860 -11.07 -17.68 -9.04
N LYS A 861 -10.99 -16.52 -9.69
CA LYS A 861 -10.32 -15.34 -9.13
C LYS A 861 -11.25 -14.39 -8.39
N GLU A 862 -12.56 -14.65 -8.34
CA GLU A 862 -13.49 -13.82 -7.57
C GLU A 862 -13.03 -13.63 -6.11
N PRO A 863 -12.47 -14.63 -5.42
CA PRO A 863 -11.92 -14.44 -4.09
C PRO A 863 -10.73 -13.48 -4.03
N LEU A 864 -9.86 -13.53 -5.03
CA LEU A 864 -8.74 -12.60 -5.15
C LEU A 864 -9.25 -11.17 -5.31
N LEU A 865 -10.21 -10.95 -6.21
CA LEU A 865 -10.82 -9.64 -6.44
C LEU A 865 -11.54 -9.12 -5.19
N ALA A 866 -12.25 -9.98 -4.45
CA ALA A 866 -12.86 -9.61 -3.18
C ALA A 866 -11.81 -9.19 -2.14
N ARG A 867 -10.73 -9.97 -2.02
CA ARG A 867 -9.62 -9.66 -1.11
C ARG A 867 -8.92 -8.35 -1.49
N MET A 868 -8.65 -8.13 -2.77
CA MET A 868 -8.09 -6.87 -3.29
C MET A 868 -9.01 -5.69 -2.97
N ALA A 869 -10.34 -5.85 -3.13
CA ALA A 869 -11.29 -4.79 -2.79
C ALA A 869 -11.27 -4.48 -1.28
N LYS A 870 -11.15 -5.49 -0.41
CA LYS A 870 -10.96 -5.32 1.05
C LYS A 870 -9.63 -4.61 1.37
N ASN A 871 -8.54 -4.94 0.68
CA ASN A 871 -7.25 -4.26 0.81
C ASN A 871 -7.34 -2.79 0.38
N ILE A 872 -7.99 -2.50 -0.75
CA ILE A 872 -8.22 -1.12 -1.21
C ILE A 872 -9.05 -0.34 -0.19
N LEU A 873 -10.13 -0.90 0.35
CA LEU A 873 -10.93 -0.20 1.35
C LEU A 873 -10.10 0.09 2.62
N HIS A 874 -9.32 -0.89 3.08
CA HIS A 874 -8.40 -0.71 4.20
C HIS A 874 -7.41 0.44 3.95
N ASN A 875 -6.86 0.51 2.73
CA ASN A 875 -5.85 1.47 2.32
C ASN A 875 -6.39 2.71 1.60
N ILE A 876 -7.71 2.93 1.59
CA ILE A 876 -8.35 3.90 0.68
C ILE A 876 -7.88 5.35 0.89
N ASN A 877 -7.38 5.65 2.09
CA ASN A 877 -6.80 6.94 2.47
C ASN A 877 -5.29 6.87 2.77
N SER A 878 -4.67 5.71 2.59
CA SER A 878 -3.25 5.46 2.87
C SER A 878 -2.33 5.90 1.74
N ILE A 879 -1.07 6.18 2.11
CA ILE A 879 0.06 6.45 1.22
C ILE A 879 1.08 5.30 1.28
N GLY A 880 0.81 4.23 2.05
CA GLY A 880 1.72 3.09 2.16
C GLY A 880 1.90 2.37 0.82
N ASN A 881 3.05 1.72 0.62
CA ASN A 881 3.39 0.99 -0.61
C ASN A 881 2.62 -0.34 -0.77
N ASP A 882 1.77 -0.71 0.20
CA ASP A 882 1.05 -1.99 0.29
C ASP A 882 -0.03 -2.20 -0.79
N TRP A 883 -0.08 -1.33 -1.81
CA TRP A 883 -0.90 -1.50 -3.01
C TRP A 883 -0.04 -1.81 -4.24
N GLN A 884 1.23 -2.15 -4.09
CA GLN A 884 2.09 -2.58 -5.20
C GLN A 884 1.97 -4.08 -5.51
N ASP A 885 0.99 -4.78 -4.91
CA ASP A 885 0.59 -6.15 -5.31
C ASP A 885 0.43 -6.21 -6.85
N ASP A 886 0.69 -7.36 -7.47
CA ASP A 886 0.77 -7.46 -8.93
C ASP A 886 -0.61 -7.26 -9.63
N TYR A 887 -0.99 -6.01 -9.89
CA TYR A 887 -2.20 -5.62 -10.65
C TYR A 887 -2.13 -6.05 -12.12
N SER A 888 -1.02 -6.62 -12.60
CA SER A 888 -0.89 -7.09 -13.99
C SER A 888 -2.00 -8.08 -14.37
N ILE A 889 -2.50 -8.87 -13.41
CA ILE A 889 -3.61 -9.79 -13.64
C ILE A 889 -4.89 -9.06 -14.07
N LEU A 890 -5.10 -7.80 -13.67
CA LEU A 890 -6.28 -7.03 -14.10
C LEU A 890 -6.21 -6.59 -15.56
N PHE A 891 -5.02 -6.65 -16.17
CA PHE A 891 -4.79 -6.39 -17.60
C PHE A 891 -4.85 -7.65 -18.46
N ASP A 892 -5.12 -8.83 -17.89
CA ASP A 892 -5.38 -10.03 -18.68
C ASP A 892 -6.71 -9.84 -19.46
N PRO A 893 -6.68 -9.85 -20.81
CA PRO A 893 -7.83 -9.58 -21.66
C PRO A 893 -8.87 -10.70 -21.61
N ASP A 894 -8.57 -11.84 -21.00
CA ASP A 894 -9.49 -12.95 -20.84
C ASP A 894 -9.86 -13.16 -19.36
N PHE A 895 -9.58 -12.16 -18.50
CA PHE A 895 -9.91 -12.16 -17.09
C PHE A 895 -11.13 -11.26 -16.75
N PRO A 896 -12.28 -11.83 -16.29
CA PRO A 896 -13.49 -11.05 -16.02
C PRO A 896 -13.33 -10.12 -14.81
N LEU A 897 -13.94 -8.94 -14.89
CA LEU A 897 -14.00 -7.92 -13.83
C LEU A 897 -15.45 -7.50 -13.54
N ASP A 898 -16.42 -8.37 -13.76
CA ASP A 898 -17.86 -8.08 -13.67
C ASP A 898 -18.43 -8.16 -12.25
N GLU A 899 -18.10 -9.20 -11.48
CA GLU A 899 -18.60 -9.42 -10.12
C GLU A 899 -17.79 -8.65 -9.05
N ASN A 900 -16.85 -9.29 -8.35
CA ASN A 900 -16.02 -8.61 -7.35
C ASN A 900 -15.03 -7.64 -7.99
N GLY A 901 -14.74 -7.80 -9.28
CA GLY A 901 -13.97 -6.82 -10.07
C GLY A 901 -14.64 -5.44 -10.06
N SER A 902 -15.96 -5.38 -10.20
CA SER A 902 -16.71 -4.12 -10.12
C SER A 902 -16.62 -3.48 -8.73
N TRP A 903 -16.52 -4.27 -7.65
CA TRP A 903 -16.31 -3.74 -6.29
C TRP A 903 -14.90 -3.17 -6.13
N LEU A 904 -13.88 -3.89 -6.58
CA LEU A 904 -12.49 -3.44 -6.59
C LEU A 904 -12.35 -2.11 -7.34
N LEU A 905 -12.84 -2.04 -8.58
CA LEU A 905 -12.77 -0.85 -9.42
C LEU A 905 -13.52 0.33 -8.76
N SER A 906 -14.73 0.10 -8.25
CA SER A 906 -15.53 1.15 -7.60
C SER A 906 -14.81 1.77 -6.39
N LEU A 907 -14.15 0.96 -5.57
CA LEU A 907 -13.39 1.45 -4.41
C LEU A 907 -12.08 2.10 -4.81
N ALA A 908 -11.35 1.53 -5.77
CA ALA A 908 -10.03 2.02 -6.16
C ALA A 908 -10.11 3.36 -6.92
N LEU A 909 -11.20 3.59 -7.67
CA LEU A 909 -11.46 4.89 -8.31
C LEU A 909 -11.70 6.05 -7.32
N VAL A 910 -12.12 5.76 -6.09
CA VAL A 910 -12.31 6.77 -5.02
C VAL A 910 -11.14 6.80 -4.03
N ALA A 911 -10.09 6.03 -4.27
CA ALA A 911 -8.87 6.07 -3.49
C ALA A 911 -8.28 7.50 -3.46
N LYS A 912 -7.73 7.86 -2.30
CA LYS A 912 -7.05 9.16 -2.09
C LYS A 912 -5.74 9.22 -2.86
N HIS A 913 -5.08 8.09 -3.05
CA HIS A 913 -3.81 8.00 -3.74
C HIS A 913 -4.01 8.12 -5.26
N ASP A 914 -3.31 9.07 -5.88
CA ASP A 914 -3.46 9.34 -7.31
C ASP A 914 -2.95 8.18 -8.17
N ASP A 915 -1.89 7.48 -7.75
CA ASP A 915 -1.32 6.38 -8.54
C ASP A 915 -2.23 5.15 -8.57
N VAL A 916 -2.87 4.80 -7.44
CA VAL A 916 -3.87 3.72 -7.40
C VAL A 916 -5.05 4.07 -8.30
N ARG A 917 -5.54 5.32 -8.22
CA ARG A 917 -6.67 5.76 -9.03
C ARG A 917 -6.32 5.79 -10.52
N ARG A 918 -5.11 6.21 -10.89
CA ARG A 918 -4.62 6.19 -12.29
C ARG A 918 -4.46 4.78 -12.81
N LEU A 919 -3.78 3.90 -12.07
CA LEU A 919 -3.66 2.49 -12.45
C LEU A 919 -5.03 1.83 -12.60
N THR A 920 -5.97 2.12 -11.69
CA THR A 920 -7.35 1.64 -11.78
C THR A 920 -8.07 2.19 -13.01
N LEU A 921 -7.82 3.45 -13.37
CA LEU A 921 -8.37 4.05 -14.58
C LEU A 921 -7.81 3.35 -15.83
N ASP A 922 -6.51 3.06 -15.87
CA ASP A 922 -5.87 2.34 -16.97
C ASP A 922 -6.43 0.92 -17.11
N VAL A 923 -6.62 0.22 -15.98
CA VAL A 923 -7.30 -1.09 -15.94
C VAL A 923 -8.73 -0.97 -16.45
N LEU A 924 -9.47 0.07 -16.04
CA LEU A 924 -10.85 0.28 -16.46
C LEU A 924 -10.95 0.61 -17.95
N VAL A 925 -10.02 1.39 -18.50
CA VAL A 925 -9.92 1.65 -19.94
C VAL A 925 -9.79 0.33 -20.70
N ALA A 926 -8.76 -0.47 -20.37
CA ALA A 926 -8.55 -1.78 -21.00
C ALA A 926 -9.78 -2.69 -20.83
N ALA A 927 -10.36 -2.75 -19.62
CA ALA A 927 -11.52 -3.58 -19.34
C ALA A 927 -12.78 -3.15 -20.12
N VAL A 928 -12.97 -1.87 -20.40
CA VAL A 928 -14.09 -1.38 -21.22
C VAL A 928 -13.88 -1.72 -22.68
N GLU A 929 -12.69 -1.47 -23.23
CA GLU A 929 -12.33 -1.85 -24.61
C GLU A 929 -12.51 -3.36 -24.85
N GLU A 930 -12.20 -4.16 -23.85
CA GLU A 930 -12.27 -5.62 -23.89
C GLU A 930 -13.62 -6.17 -23.41
N ASN A 931 -14.58 -5.31 -23.05
CA ASN A 931 -15.88 -5.72 -22.49
C ASN A 931 -15.78 -6.69 -21.29
N ARG A 932 -14.86 -6.47 -20.36
CA ARG A 932 -14.66 -7.35 -19.18
C ARG A 932 -15.38 -6.89 -17.93
N VAL A 933 -15.91 -5.67 -17.94
CA VAL A 933 -16.52 -5.02 -16.77
C VAL A 933 -17.99 -4.73 -17.03
N ASN A 934 -18.81 -4.87 -15.98
CA ASN A 934 -20.24 -4.60 -16.04
C ASN A 934 -20.55 -3.17 -15.56
N ALA A 935 -21.00 -2.31 -16.48
CA ALA A 935 -21.30 -0.91 -16.18
C ALA A 935 -22.44 -0.77 -15.14
N ALA A 936 -23.51 -1.56 -15.29
CA ALA A 936 -24.64 -1.52 -14.37
C ALA A 936 -24.22 -1.94 -12.95
N LYS A 937 -23.45 -3.03 -12.83
CA LYS A 937 -22.93 -3.49 -11.54
C LYS A 937 -22.00 -2.49 -10.89
N THR A 938 -21.15 -1.83 -11.68
CA THR A 938 -20.29 -0.74 -11.21
C THR A 938 -21.12 0.43 -10.66
N GLY A 939 -22.17 0.85 -11.38
CA GLY A 939 -23.10 1.89 -10.93
C GLY A 939 -23.84 1.53 -9.64
N GLU A 940 -24.34 0.29 -9.53
CA GLU A 940 -24.97 -0.24 -8.31
C GLU A 940 -24.02 -0.26 -7.12
N ASN A 941 -22.78 -0.69 -7.32
CA ASN A 941 -21.77 -0.73 -6.26
C ASN A 941 -21.43 0.68 -5.77
N ILE A 942 -21.26 1.65 -6.69
CA ILE A 942 -21.06 3.07 -6.32
C ILE A 942 -22.28 3.60 -5.55
N ALA A 943 -23.50 3.25 -5.94
CA ALA A 943 -24.72 3.64 -5.23
C ALA A 943 -24.70 3.17 -3.77
N LEU A 944 -24.34 1.90 -3.53
CA LEU A 944 -24.20 1.34 -2.19
C LEU A 944 -23.08 2.01 -1.39
N LEU A 945 -21.97 2.37 -2.03
CA LEU A 945 -20.84 3.04 -1.38
C LEU A 945 -21.15 4.50 -1.01
N LEU A 946 -22.00 5.20 -1.76
CA LEU A 946 -22.34 6.61 -1.49
C LEU A 946 -22.89 6.85 -0.08
N GLU A 947 -23.49 5.83 0.54
CA GLU A 947 -23.99 5.86 1.91
C GLU A 947 -22.88 6.09 2.96
N HIS A 948 -21.60 5.86 2.62
CA HIS A 948 -20.47 5.77 3.57
C HIS A 948 -19.48 6.95 3.52
N LYS A 949 -19.95 8.14 3.11
CA LYS A 949 -19.18 9.40 3.13
C LYS A 949 -17.86 9.36 2.31
N PHE A 950 -17.84 8.65 1.19
CA PHE A 950 -16.71 8.74 0.25
C PHE A 950 -16.70 10.08 -0.50
N THR A 951 -15.54 10.49 -1.01
CA THR A 951 -15.39 11.77 -1.73
C THR A 951 -15.86 11.63 -3.18
N ILE A 952 -17.11 12.01 -3.43
CA ILE A 952 -17.81 11.95 -4.73
C ILE A 952 -17.01 12.60 -5.88
N LEU A 953 -16.26 13.67 -5.58
CA LEU A 953 -15.44 14.38 -6.57
C LEU A 953 -14.40 13.47 -7.24
N ARG A 954 -13.94 12.41 -6.57
CA ARG A 954 -12.93 11.49 -7.13
C ARG A 954 -13.53 10.61 -8.22
N TRP A 955 -14.70 10.00 -7.98
CA TRP A 955 -15.43 9.25 -9.00
C TRP A 955 -15.78 10.10 -10.21
N THR A 956 -16.41 11.26 -9.98
CA THR A 956 -16.80 12.18 -11.08
C THR A 956 -15.61 12.65 -11.90
N LYS A 957 -14.43 12.83 -11.29
CA LYS A 957 -13.19 13.11 -12.03
C LYS A 957 -12.76 11.92 -12.88
N SER A 958 -12.65 10.72 -12.30
CA SER A 958 -12.22 9.53 -13.04
C SER A 958 -13.15 9.18 -14.20
N PHE A 959 -14.47 9.26 -14.01
CA PHE A 959 -15.44 8.99 -15.08
C PHE A 959 -15.44 10.06 -16.17
N ARG A 960 -15.16 11.32 -15.83
CA ARG A 960 -14.97 12.37 -16.84
C ARG A 960 -13.68 12.15 -17.65
N GLU A 961 -12.62 11.64 -17.02
CA GLU A 961 -11.38 11.24 -17.72
C GLU A 961 -11.64 10.04 -18.63
N LEU A 962 -12.33 9.00 -18.12
CA LEU A 962 -12.71 7.81 -18.89
C LEU A 962 -13.55 8.15 -20.12
N ALA A 963 -14.60 8.96 -19.96
CA ALA A 963 -15.50 9.32 -21.05
C ALA A 963 -14.84 10.08 -22.21
N ARG A 964 -13.64 10.63 -22.01
CA ARG A 964 -12.88 11.34 -23.05
C ARG A 964 -11.98 10.42 -23.89
N ILE A 965 -11.84 9.15 -23.51
CA ILE A 965 -10.96 8.20 -24.20
C ILE A 965 -11.56 7.79 -25.55
N SER A 966 -12.82 7.34 -25.57
CA SER A 966 -13.54 7.02 -26.80
C SER A 966 -15.06 7.02 -26.59
N GLN A 967 -15.84 6.90 -27.68
CA GLN A 967 -17.30 6.79 -27.62
C GLN A 967 -17.77 5.55 -26.86
N LEU A 968 -17.03 4.44 -26.94
CA LEU A 968 -17.31 3.23 -26.13
C LEU A 968 -17.17 3.51 -24.63
N HIS A 969 -16.14 4.26 -24.24
CA HIS A 969 -15.92 4.65 -22.85
C HIS A 969 -16.94 5.68 -22.35
N ALA A 970 -17.35 6.61 -23.20
CA ALA A 970 -18.45 7.52 -22.92
C ALA A 970 -19.77 6.76 -22.71
N LEU A 971 -20.05 5.77 -23.56
CA LEU A 971 -21.24 4.92 -23.45
C LEU A 971 -21.23 4.07 -22.17
N PHE A 972 -20.09 3.46 -21.84
CA PHE A 972 -19.90 2.75 -20.58
C PHE A 972 -20.14 3.67 -19.38
N THR A 973 -19.53 4.85 -19.39
CA THR A 973 -19.69 5.85 -18.32
C THR A 973 -21.15 6.27 -18.18
N TRP A 974 -21.83 6.52 -19.29
CA TRP A 974 -23.27 6.83 -19.29
C TRP A 974 -24.08 5.71 -18.62
N GLN A 975 -23.84 4.43 -18.95
CA GLN A 975 -24.59 3.34 -18.33
C GLN A 975 -24.29 3.18 -16.83
N VAL A 976 -23.05 3.40 -16.39
CA VAL A 976 -22.70 3.45 -14.96
C VAL A 976 -23.55 4.53 -14.25
N LEU A 977 -23.63 5.73 -14.83
CA LEU A 977 -24.38 6.85 -14.24
C LEU A 977 -25.89 6.62 -14.26
N ILE A 978 -26.43 5.95 -15.27
CA ILE A 978 -27.84 5.55 -15.33
C ILE A 978 -28.15 4.55 -14.21
N ALA A 979 -27.38 3.46 -14.10
CA ALA A 979 -27.61 2.46 -13.05
C ALA A 979 -27.47 3.07 -11.64
N LEU A 980 -26.49 3.97 -11.46
CA LEU A 980 -26.33 4.75 -10.24
C LEU A 980 -27.58 5.60 -9.94
N LEU A 981 -28.08 6.35 -10.92
CA LEU A 981 -29.25 7.22 -10.79
C LEU A 981 -30.53 6.42 -10.51
N GLU A 982 -30.73 5.29 -11.17
CA GLU A 982 -31.87 4.39 -10.92
C GLU A 982 -31.85 3.85 -9.48
N LYS A 983 -30.66 3.56 -8.95
CA LYS A 983 -30.49 3.02 -7.60
C LYS A 983 -30.59 4.09 -6.50
N VAL A 984 -29.99 5.26 -6.71
CA VAL A 984 -29.95 6.36 -5.73
C VAL A 984 -31.20 7.23 -5.79
N GLY A 985 -31.85 7.30 -6.94
CA GLY A 985 -33.06 8.09 -7.16
C GLY A 985 -32.80 9.61 -7.13
N PRO A 986 -33.74 10.42 -6.58
CA PRO A 986 -33.68 11.89 -6.61
C PRO A 986 -32.50 12.48 -5.83
N SER A 987 -31.88 11.68 -4.96
CA SER A 987 -30.73 12.04 -4.14
C SER A 987 -29.40 11.89 -4.89
N CYS A 988 -29.42 11.61 -6.20
CA CYS A 988 -28.21 11.45 -7.00
C CYS A 988 -27.31 12.71 -6.88
N PRO A 989 -26.01 12.53 -6.57
CA PRO A 989 -25.11 13.67 -6.40
C PRO A 989 -25.01 14.55 -7.65
N ILE A 990 -25.03 15.87 -7.44
CA ILE A 990 -25.03 16.89 -8.50
C ILE A 990 -23.91 16.67 -9.53
N GLY A 991 -22.70 16.31 -9.09
CA GLY A 991 -21.57 16.10 -10.00
C GLY A 991 -21.78 14.93 -10.99
N PHE A 992 -22.57 13.92 -10.62
CA PHE A 992 -22.94 12.83 -11.53
C PHE A 992 -24.06 13.25 -12.49
N THR A 993 -25.04 14.02 -12.02
CA THR A 993 -26.09 14.59 -12.89
C THR A 993 -25.51 15.58 -13.90
N GLU A 994 -24.50 16.35 -13.51
CA GLU A 994 -23.75 17.22 -14.42
C GLU A 994 -23.04 16.41 -15.51
N LEU A 995 -22.29 15.39 -15.12
CA LEU A 995 -21.60 14.52 -16.09
C LEU A 995 -22.59 13.78 -17.00
N LEU A 996 -23.74 13.33 -16.49
CA LEU A 996 -24.77 12.69 -17.32
C LEU A 996 -25.34 13.66 -18.36
N LEU A 997 -25.54 14.93 -17.99
CA LEU A 997 -25.97 15.96 -18.94
C LEU A 997 -24.87 16.29 -19.96
N GLU A 998 -23.60 16.40 -19.52
CA GLU A 998 -22.44 16.57 -20.41
C GLU A 998 -22.44 15.46 -21.50
N LEU A 999 -22.57 14.19 -21.09
CA LEU A 999 -22.60 13.04 -22.02
C LEU A 999 -23.82 13.06 -22.95
N LYS A 1000 -24.99 13.46 -22.44
CA LYS A 1000 -26.21 13.58 -23.26
C LYS A 1000 -26.07 14.66 -24.32
N GLU A 1001 -25.58 15.84 -23.96
CA GLU A 1001 -25.39 16.96 -24.90
C GLU A 1001 -24.31 16.63 -25.95
N GLU A 1002 -23.20 16.04 -25.52
CA GLU A 1002 -22.06 15.69 -26.38
C GLU A 1002 -22.37 14.51 -27.32
N TYR A 1003 -22.88 13.40 -26.79
CA TYR A 1003 -23.03 12.14 -27.53
C TYR A 1003 -24.47 11.77 -27.89
N GLY A 1004 -25.47 12.50 -27.39
CA GLY A 1004 -26.88 12.30 -27.72
C GLY A 1004 -27.51 11.06 -27.10
N PHE A 1005 -26.92 10.51 -26.03
CA PHE A 1005 -27.44 9.32 -25.33
C PHE A 1005 -28.78 9.62 -24.66
N GLY A 1006 -29.75 8.72 -24.83
CA GLY A 1006 -31.06 8.81 -24.17
C GLY A 1006 -30.95 8.64 -22.65
N VAL A 1007 -32.05 8.76 -21.91
CA VAL A 1007 -32.13 8.22 -20.54
C VAL A 1007 -33.11 7.05 -20.53
N THR A 1008 -32.93 6.08 -19.64
CA THR A 1008 -33.89 4.97 -19.49
C THR A 1008 -35.21 5.47 -18.91
N ALA A 1009 -36.29 4.71 -19.09
CA ALA A 1009 -37.59 5.05 -18.51
C ALA A 1009 -37.52 5.15 -16.97
N VAL A 1010 -36.78 4.24 -16.32
CA VAL A 1010 -36.62 4.24 -14.86
C VAL A 1010 -35.85 5.47 -14.39
N ALA A 1011 -34.71 5.80 -15.01
CA ALA A 1011 -33.95 7.01 -14.69
C ALA A 1011 -34.77 8.29 -14.92
N LEU A 1012 -35.57 8.33 -15.98
CA LEU A 1012 -36.46 9.46 -16.28
C LEU A 1012 -37.49 9.68 -15.15
N GLU A 1013 -38.10 8.61 -14.64
CA GLU A 1013 -39.03 8.70 -13.51
C GLU A 1013 -38.36 9.17 -12.22
N GLN A 1014 -37.10 8.77 -11.96
CA GLN A 1014 -36.32 9.29 -10.83
C GLN A 1014 -36.01 10.78 -10.97
N LEU A 1015 -35.66 11.24 -12.18
CA LEU A 1015 -35.36 12.65 -12.44
C LEU A 1015 -36.58 13.56 -12.30
N LYS A 1016 -37.78 13.09 -12.69
CA LYS A 1016 -39.04 13.83 -12.53
C LYS A 1016 -39.38 14.14 -11.07
N GLN A 1017 -38.91 13.31 -10.14
CA GLN A 1017 -39.12 13.51 -8.70
C GLN A 1017 -38.22 14.61 -8.11
N VAL A 1018 -37.17 15.04 -8.82
CA VAL A 1018 -36.29 16.14 -8.37
C VAL A 1018 -37.01 17.48 -8.55
N SER A 1019 -37.45 18.07 -7.44
CA SER A 1019 -38.19 19.33 -7.42
C SER A 1019 -37.35 20.51 -6.90
N GLY A 1020 -37.85 21.74 -7.10
CA GLY A 1020 -37.22 22.98 -6.62
C GLY A 1020 -36.55 23.84 -7.70
N SER A 1021 -35.77 24.83 -7.25
CA SER A 1021 -35.07 25.83 -8.08
C SER A 1021 -33.54 25.76 -7.99
N GLY A 1022 -32.99 24.80 -7.24
CA GLY A 1022 -31.55 24.60 -7.11
C GLY A 1022 -30.88 24.07 -8.38
N LYS A 1023 -29.55 23.99 -8.36
CA LYS A 1023 -28.75 23.48 -9.49
C LYS A 1023 -29.16 22.05 -9.89
N ALA A 1024 -29.36 21.17 -8.91
CA ALA A 1024 -29.83 19.79 -9.13
C ALA A 1024 -31.15 19.74 -9.91
N ALA A 1025 -32.17 20.49 -9.46
CA ALA A 1025 -33.47 20.56 -10.12
C ALA A 1025 -33.38 21.15 -11.53
N THR A 1026 -32.48 22.12 -11.74
CA THR A 1026 -32.25 22.69 -13.07
C THR A 1026 -31.64 21.67 -14.04
N LEU A 1027 -30.65 20.89 -13.59
CA LEU A 1027 -30.05 19.83 -14.39
C LEU A 1027 -31.05 18.69 -14.68
N ALA A 1028 -31.81 18.27 -13.67
CA ALA A 1028 -32.83 17.24 -13.83
C ALA A 1028 -33.90 17.65 -14.85
N LYS A 1029 -34.40 18.90 -14.78
CA LYS A 1029 -35.36 19.44 -15.76
C LYS A 1029 -34.82 19.40 -17.19
N LYS A 1030 -33.53 19.71 -17.38
CA LYS A 1030 -32.88 19.60 -18.71
C LYS A 1030 -32.83 18.16 -19.19
N LEU A 1031 -32.41 17.22 -18.35
CA LEU A 1031 -32.36 15.80 -18.70
C LEU A 1031 -33.74 15.23 -19.05
N VAL A 1032 -34.78 15.65 -18.32
CA VAL A 1032 -36.19 15.25 -18.51
C VAL A 1032 -36.77 15.80 -19.81
N ALA A 1033 -36.41 17.02 -20.21
CA ALA A 1033 -36.99 17.70 -21.38
C ALA A 1033 -36.88 16.87 -22.67
N ASP A 1034 -35.76 16.18 -22.86
CA ASP A 1034 -35.51 15.36 -24.06
C ASP A 1034 -35.99 13.89 -23.89
N GLY A 1035 -36.49 13.52 -22.71
CA GLY A 1035 -37.01 12.17 -22.43
C GLY A 1035 -36.01 11.04 -22.73
N THR A 1036 -36.54 9.90 -23.18
CA THR A 1036 -35.76 8.70 -23.54
C THR A 1036 -35.17 8.74 -24.96
N HIS A 1037 -35.30 9.86 -25.66
CA HIS A 1037 -34.88 9.99 -27.05
C HIS A 1037 -33.36 10.05 -27.19
N TRP A 1038 -32.81 9.32 -28.16
CA TRP A 1038 -31.40 9.34 -28.54
C TRP A 1038 -31.19 10.30 -29.70
N SER A 1039 -30.67 11.50 -29.43
CA SER A 1039 -30.58 12.61 -30.39
C SER A 1039 -29.44 12.46 -31.41
N LYS A 1040 -28.43 11.65 -31.13
CA LYS A 1040 -27.31 11.35 -32.04
C LYS A 1040 -27.08 9.84 -32.09
N THR A 1041 -27.08 9.26 -33.30
CA THR A 1041 -26.84 7.82 -33.52
C THR A 1041 -25.38 7.51 -33.85
N GLY A 1042 -24.66 8.46 -34.47
CA GLY A 1042 -23.26 8.29 -34.85
C GLY A 1042 -22.35 7.81 -33.72
N PRO A 1043 -22.36 8.46 -32.53
CA PRO A 1043 -21.54 8.02 -31.40
C PRO A 1043 -21.85 6.60 -30.90
N LEU A 1044 -23.13 6.21 -30.90
CA LEU A 1044 -23.53 4.86 -30.52
C LEU A 1044 -23.03 3.82 -31.53
N ASN A 1045 -23.16 4.09 -32.82
CA ASN A 1045 -22.67 3.21 -33.88
C ASN A 1045 -21.15 3.06 -33.81
N GLU A 1046 -20.42 4.13 -33.51
CA GLU A 1046 -18.97 4.10 -33.33
C GLU A 1046 -18.55 3.29 -32.09
N ALA A 1047 -19.25 3.46 -30.96
CA ALA A 1047 -19.04 2.62 -29.77
C ALA A 1047 -19.27 1.13 -30.08
N ALA A 1048 -20.35 0.81 -30.80
CA ALA A 1048 -20.66 -0.56 -31.19
C ALA A 1048 -19.62 -1.13 -32.17
N LYS A 1049 -19.09 -0.33 -33.11
CA LYS A 1049 -17.98 -0.71 -34.01
C LYS A 1049 -16.72 -1.07 -33.22
N GLN A 1050 -16.34 -0.24 -32.25
CA GLN A 1050 -15.16 -0.48 -31.40
C GLN A 1050 -15.31 -1.78 -30.59
N SER A 1051 -16.48 -1.97 -29.96
CA SER A 1051 -16.82 -3.21 -29.24
C SER A 1051 -16.77 -4.44 -30.15
N PHE A 1052 -17.37 -4.36 -31.33
CA PHE A 1052 -17.36 -5.45 -32.31
C PHE A 1052 -15.93 -5.81 -32.75
N ALA A 1053 -15.11 -4.81 -33.09
CA ALA A 1053 -13.73 -5.02 -33.49
C ALA A 1053 -12.88 -5.69 -32.39
N SER A 1054 -13.04 -5.25 -31.14
CA SER A 1054 -12.36 -5.84 -29.98
C SER A 1054 -12.76 -7.30 -29.76
N ARG A 1055 -14.06 -7.61 -29.84
CA ARG A 1055 -14.57 -8.99 -29.71
C ARG A 1055 -14.07 -9.89 -30.85
N VAL A 1056 -14.02 -9.39 -32.08
CA VAL A 1056 -13.43 -10.12 -33.22
C VAL A 1056 -11.94 -10.39 -32.97
N ALA A 1057 -11.16 -9.38 -32.58
CA ALA A 1057 -9.73 -9.55 -32.29
C ALA A 1057 -9.47 -10.57 -31.16
N ARG A 1058 -10.33 -10.62 -30.14
CA ARG A 1058 -10.30 -11.66 -29.09
C ARG A 1058 -10.52 -13.05 -29.68
N VAL A 1059 -11.55 -13.25 -30.51
CA VAL A 1059 -11.82 -14.56 -31.12
C VAL A 1059 -10.68 -14.99 -32.06
N GLU A 1060 -10.11 -14.05 -32.82
CA GLU A 1060 -8.93 -14.33 -33.65
C GLU A 1060 -7.70 -14.71 -32.81
N ARG A 1061 -7.50 -14.11 -31.64
CA ARG A 1061 -6.46 -14.53 -30.67
C ARG A 1061 -6.75 -15.93 -30.13
N TRP A 1062 -8.00 -16.23 -29.79
CA TRP A 1062 -8.41 -17.56 -29.33
C TRP A 1062 -8.17 -18.64 -30.37
N GLN A 1063 -8.47 -18.38 -31.64
CA GLN A 1063 -8.21 -19.31 -32.75
C GLN A 1063 -6.72 -19.48 -33.07
N ARG A 1064 -5.84 -18.61 -32.56
CA ARG A 1064 -4.38 -18.76 -32.65
C ARG A 1064 -3.78 -19.56 -31.48
N SER A 1065 -4.60 -20.06 -30.54
CA SER A 1065 -4.13 -20.99 -29.51
C SER A 1065 -3.47 -22.20 -30.16
N GLN A 1066 -2.38 -22.68 -29.55
CA GLN A 1066 -1.60 -23.82 -30.06
C GLN A 1066 -2.44 -25.10 -30.25
N TYR A 1067 -3.57 -25.23 -29.55
CA TYR A 1067 -4.47 -26.39 -29.61
C TYR A 1067 -5.71 -26.16 -30.50
N PHE A 1068 -5.85 -25.02 -31.16
CA PHE A 1068 -7.00 -24.76 -32.03
C PHE A 1068 -6.95 -25.60 -33.33
N VAL A 1069 -5.76 -25.77 -33.90
CA VAL A 1069 -5.55 -26.47 -35.19
C VAL A 1069 -5.87 -27.97 -35.08
N ASP A 1070 -5.63 -28.58 -33.92
CA ASP A 1070 -5.84 -30.02 -33.68
C ASP A 1070 -7.32 -30.44 -33.62
N LYS A 1071 -8.28 -29.49 -33.59
CA LYS A 1071 -9.72 -29.78 -33.58
C LYS A 1071 -10.42 -29.68 -34.94
N LEU A 1072 -9.74 -29.12 -35.94
CA LEU A 1072 -10.31 -28.94 -37.30
C LEU A 1072 -9.89 -30.08 -38.26
N ASN A 1073 -8.89 -30.87 -37.88
CA ASN A 1073 -8.54 -32.15 -38.51
C ASN A 1073 -9.12 -33.30 -37.69
#